data_AF-A0A355DXI4-F1
#
_entry.id   AF-A0A355DXI4-F1
#
_cell.length_a   1.000
_cell.length_b   1.000
_cell.length_c   1.000
_cell.angle_alpha   90.00
_cell.angle_beta   90.00
_cell.angle_gamma   90.00
#
_symmetry.space_group_name_H-M   'P 1'
#
loop_
_entity.id
_entity.type
_entity.pdbx_description
1 polymer ?
#
loop_
_entity_poly.entity_id
_entity_poly.type
_entity_poly.pdbx_seq_one_letter_code
_entity_poly.pdbx_strand_id
1 'polypeptide(L)'
;AKSPLYRKQFYEPFINSRALELAFRHILGRGPSSREEVQQYFSIVSNGGLPALVDALVDSQEYSDYFGEETVPYLRGLGQEAQECRNWGMQQDLFNYSAPFRKVPQFITTFAKYEQPLPDQHPYGSGNDPLEIQFGAIFPKETRNPSKRPAPFGKDTRRILIHQGPATNNQTSNPGARGEFPGTLGPKVFRLDQIPSTKQESVKFAESSTQKVIRACYLQVFGCMPYERERLSVPEIKLENGEITVREFILMLAKSDGFRKRYWTPLYVMKAVEYIHRRLLGRPTYGRAEANKYFDISAKQGFYALVETMIRSQEYAEAFGEDTVPYERYVTPAGVSLRSLRAGSIREDIGTIPSQPPTPTFVELGAVKETRTAPDIQFRINQGVSVQRQQTKIFKLTDLNDKPAVKVLVGAAYRQIFERDIEPYVVKGQFSALESKLTNGEINVKEFIEGLGCSELYIKEFYTPYPNTKVIELGTKHFLGRAPENQKEIQKYNQILASQGIRGFIGALVNGMEYAQVFGEDTVPYRRFPTLPAANFPNTEKLYNKLTKQDAQVVVPSFEPVSSRVDGATLPLTGKAIADMAAQPKPDFVELARSLPKTNDPSAPVNVGINRKPARIIRLTPGANPTETALAINAIYAQVMDVWTGEIPQEYRRADLETQLSNGQISVRQFVKALATSDSYRQRFYSPYPATKVIEFLFRHLLGRAPSTQTEIQEYTKLMAEQGLNAAVTAIVDGSEYARFFGDYVVPYPRVPSLPAGNYLGSVKG
;
A
#
# COMPACT_ATOMS: atom_id res chain seq x y z
N ALA A 1 11.92 -30.41 -60.33
CA ALA A 1 10.97 -29.74 -59.41
C ALA A 1 11.02 -28.19 -59.43
N LYS A 2 11.93 -27.53 -60.16
CA LYS A 2 11.96 -26.04 -60.30
C LYS A 2 10.97 -25.45 -61.32
N SER A 3 10.18 -26.29 -61.99
CA SER A 3 9.30 -25.83 -63.06
C SER A 3 8.12 -25.00 -62.53
N PRO A 4 7.57 -24.07 -63.33
CA PRO A 4 6.37 -23.32 -62.96
C PRO A 4 5.17 -24.21 -62.65
N LEU A 5 5.05 -25.36 -63.34
CA LEU A 5 3.98 -26.33 -63.12
C LEU A 5 4.05 -26.94 -61.72
N TYR A 6 5.24 -27.36 -61.28
CA TYR A 6 5.44 -27.94 -59.94
C TYR A 6 5.14 -26.90 -58.86
N ARG A 7 5.64 -25.67 -59.04
CA ARG A 7 5.36 -24.56 -58.13
C ARG A 7 3.86 -24.29 -57.97
N LYS A 8 3.13 -24.20 -59.07
CA LYS A 8 1.68 -23.94 -59.08
C LYS A 8 0.88 -25.05 -58.40
N GLN A 9 1.31 -26.30 -58.55
CA GLN A 9 0.59 -27.46 -58.00
C GLN A 9 0.94 -27.76 -56.54
N PHE A 10 2.21 -27.67 -56.14
CA PHE A 10 2.72 -28.24 -54.89
C PHE A 10 3.40 -27.23 -53.94
N TYR A 11 3.55 -25.96 -54.35
CA TYR A 11 4.12 -24.90 -53.52
C TYR A 11 3.10 -23.81 -53.20
N GLU A 12 2.56 -23.12 -54.21
CA GLU A 12 1.66 -21.96 -54.02
C GLU A 12 0.38 -22.24 -53.21
N PRO A 13 -0.29 -23.41 -53.35
CA PRO A 13 -1.50 -23.71 -52.57
C PRO A 13 -1.23 -24.11 -51.11
N PHE A 14 0.03 -24.09 -50.66
CA PHE A 14 0.45 -24.66 -49.38
C PHE A 14 1.35 -23.70 -48.61
N ILE A 15 1.36 -23.86 -47.28
CA ILE A 15 2.37 -23.21 -46.44
C ILE A 15 3.73 -23.88 -46.61
N ASN A 16 4.82 -23.17 -46.32
CA ASN A 16 6.20 -23.68 -46.45
C ASN A 16 6.40 -25.04 -45.78
N SER A 17 5.88 -25.25 -44.57
CA SER A 17 6.00 -26.54 -43.86
C SER A 17 5.34 -27.69 -44.60
N ARG A 18 4.20 -27.45 -45.27
CA ARG A 18 3.50 -28.49 -46.02
C ARG A 18 4.11 -28.72 -47.40
N ALA A 19 4.57 -27.65 -48.06
CA ALA A 19 5.31 -27.76 -49.31
C ALA A 19 6.61 -28.58 -49.14
N LEU A 20 7.32 -28.39 -48.02
CA LEU A 20 8.47 -29.20 -47.63
C LEU A 20 8.11 -30.69 -47.55
N GLU A 21 7.06 -31.06 -46.81
CA GLU A 21 6.64 -32.47 -46.68
C GLU A 21 6.32 -33.13 -48.03
N LEU A 22 5.72 -32.37 -48.96
CA LEU A 22 5.45 -32.85 -50.32
C LEU A 22 6.73 -32.95 -51.15
N ALA A 23 7.68 -32.02 -50.99
CA ALA A 23 8.97 -32.10 -51.67
C ALA A 23 9.76 -33.35 -51.26
N PHE A 24 9.78 -33.68 -49.97
CA PHE A 24 10.35 -34.94 -49.45
C PHE A 24 9.74 -36.17 -50.12
N ARG A 25 8.40 -36.21 -50.25
CA ARG A 25 7.71 -37.28 -50.97
C ARG A 25 8.16 -37.37 -52.43
N HIS A 26 8.21 -36.25 -53.14
CA HIS A 26 8.41 -36.22 -54.58
C HIS A 26 9.88 -36.40 -55.01
N ILE A 27 10.82 -35.94 -54.18
CA ILE A 27 12.26 -35.91 -54.52
C ILE A 27 13.01 -37.04 -53.83
N LEU A 28 12.77 -37.25 -52.53
CA LEU A 28 13.45 -38.29 -51.75
C LEU A 28 12.62 -39.58 -51.61
N GLY A 29 11.36 -39.59 -52.04
CA GLY A 29 10.52 -40.79 -51.95
C GLY A 29 10.11 -41.19 -50.53
N ARG A 30 10.36 -40.36 -49.51
CA ARG A 30 10.01 -40.64 -48.09
C ARG A 30 9.44 -39.41 -47.39
N GLY A 31 9.00 -39.56 -46.15
CA GLY A 31 8.71 -38.43 -45.27
C GLY A 31 9.95 -37.95 -44.51
N PRO A 32 9.94 -36.72 -43.95
CA PRO A 32 10.94 -36.32 -42.96
C PRO A 32 10.98 -37.29 -41.78
N SER A 33 12.18 -37.49 -41.23
CA SER A 33 12.49 -38.45 -40.16
C SER A 33 12.44 -37.83 -38.76
N SER A 34 12.90 -36.59 -38.65
CA SER A 34 13.10 -35.91 -37.36
C SER A 34 12.64 -34.46 -37.39
N ARG A 35 12.54 -33.86 -36.20
CA ARG A 35 12.19 -32.45 -36.04
C ARG A 35 13.31 -31.55 -36.57
N GLU A 36 14.54 -31.95 -36.33
CA GLU A 36 15.78 -31.27 -36.72
C GLU A 36 15.90 -31.21 -38.24
N GLU A 37 15.62 -32.33 -38.92
CA GLU A 37 15.59 -32.39 -40.39
C GLU A 37 14.53 -31.43 -40.96
N VAL A 38 13.32 -31.43 -40.39
CA VAL A 38 12.28 -30.48 -40.82
C VAL A 38 12.74 -29.04 -40.61
N GLN A 39 13.36 -28.73 -39.47
CA GLN A 39 13.85 -27.38 -39.17
C GLN A 39 14.94 -26.91 -40.14
N GLN A 40 15.89 -27.78 -40.45
CA GLN A 40 16.96 -27.50 -41.40
C GLN A 40 16.40 -27.12 -42.78
N TYR A 41 15.61 -28.01 -43.39
CA TYR A 41 15.05 -27.74 -44.71
C TYR A 41 13.99 -26.63 -44.70
N PHE A 42 13.29 -26.41 -43.58
CA PHE A 42 12.37 -25.29 -43.44
C PHE A 42 13.09 -23.94 -43.45
N SER A 43 14.28 -23.86 -42.85
CA SER A 43 15.11 -22.66 -42.92
C SER A 43 15.56 -22.35 -44.36
N ILE A 44 15.93 -23.39 -45.11
CA ILE A 44 16.34 -23.28 -46.52
C ILE A 44 15.18 -22.76 -47.39
N VAL A 45 13.98 -23.33 -47.26
CA VAL A 45 12.77 -22.86 -47.96
C VAL A 45 12.43 -21.43 -47.60
N SER A 46 12.54 -21.08 -46.32
CA SER A 46 12.11 -19.76 -45.85
C SER A 46 13.05 -18.66 -46.35
N ASN A 47 14.35 -18.95 -46.49
CA ASN A 47 15.34 -17.98 -46.96
C ASN A 47 15.47 -17.96 -48.49
N GLY A 48 15.49 -19.13 -49.13
CA GLY A 48 15.80 -19.29 -50.57
C GLY A 48 14.62 -19.71 -51.45
N GLY A 49 13.43 -19.89 -50.86
CA GLY A 49 12.23 -20.32 -51.57
C GLY A 49 12.30 -21.77 -52.09
N LEU A 50 11.40 -22.10 -53.01
CA LEU A 50 11.31 -23.43 -53.61
C LEU A 50 12.61 -23.88 -54.34
N PRO A 51 13.29 -23.04 -55.15
CA PRO A 51 14.48 -23.49 -55.87
C PRO A 51 15.59 -23.97 -54.94
N ALA A 52 15.87 -23.23 -53.86
CA ALA A 52 16.88 -23.60 -52.87
C ALA A 52 16.55 -24.91 -52.13
N LEU A 53 15.27 -25.16 -51.86
CA LEU A 53 14.85 -26.45 -51.28
C LEU A 53 15.10 -27.61 -52.25
N VAL A 54 14.73 -27.42 -53.52
CA VAL A 54 14.92 -28.47 -54.54
C VAL A 54 16.40 -28.79 -54.68
N ASP A 55 17.26 -27.77 -54.73
CA ASP A 55 18.72 -27.95 -54.79
C ASP A 55 19.21 -28.69 -53.56
N ALA A 56 18.86 -28.22 -52.36
CA ALA A 56 19.29 -28.88 -51.12
C ALA A 56 18.86 -30.36 -51.01
N LEU A 57 17.71 -30.75 -51.61
CA LEU A 57 17.25 -32.14 -51.59
C LEU A 57 17.91 -32.99 -52.67
N VAL A 58 18.11 -32.46 -53.88
CA VAL A 58 18.75 -33.20 -54.99
C VAL A 58 20.26 -33.32 -54.78
N ASP A 59 20.89 -32.27 -54.26
CA ASP A 59 22.33 -32.22 -53.96
C ASP A 59 22.67 -32.91 -52.62
N SER A 60 21.69 -33.52 -51.95
CA SER A 60 21.92 -34.25 -50.71
C SER A 60 22.63 -35.57 -50.98
N GLN A 61 23.55 -35.95 -50.10
CA GLN A 61 24.25 -37.25 -50.19
C GLN A 61 23.26 -38.43 -50.24
N GLU A 62 22.15 -38.32 -49.50
CA GLU A 62 21.10 -39.34 -49.51
C GLU A 62 20.47 -39.54 -50.89
N TYR A 63 20.24 -38.47 -51.66
CA TYR A 63 19.69 -38.61 -53.00
C TYR A 63 20.64 -39.40 -53.91
N SER A 64 21.94 -39.09 -53.85
CA SER A 64 22.99 -39.79 -54.60
C SER A 64 23.11 -41.26 -54.20
N ASP A 65 23.02 -41.57 -52.90
CA ASP A 65 23.17 -42.95 -52.40
C ASP A 65 22.00 -43.86 -52.83
N TYR A 66 20.77 -43.33 -52.88
CA TYR A 66 19.58 -44.13 -53.19
C TYR A 66 19.22 -44.16 -54.69
N PHE A 67 19.43 -43.05 -55.40
CA PHE A 67 18.99 -42.91 -56.80
C PHE A 67 20.14 -42.70 -57.78
N GLY A 68 21.29 -42.20 -57.31
CA GLY A 68 22.38 -41.76 -58.18
C GLY A 68 21.89 -40.71 -59.20
N GLU A 69 22.43 -40.77 -60.42
CA GLU A 69 22.05 -39.87 -61.52
C GLU A 69 21.16 -40.55 -62.58
N GLU A 70 21.03 -41.88 -62.54
CA GLU A 70 20.36 -42.67 -63.58
C GLU A 70 19.01 -43.28 -63.14
N THR A 71 18.72 -43.32 -61.83
CA THR A 71 17.50 -43.93 -61.31
C THR A 71 16.44 -42.88 -61.02
N VAL A 72 15.22 -43.10 -61.53
CA VAL A 72 14.07 -42.24 -61.20
C VAL A 72 13.69 -42.43 -59.73
N PRO A 73 13.50 -41.35 -58.95
CA PRO A 73 13.04 -41.46 -57.57
C PRO A 73 11.75 -42.27 -57.44
N TYR A 74 11.77 -43.26 -56.54
CA TYR A 74 10.63 -44.11 -56.22
C TYR A 74 10.21 -43.94 -54.76
N LEU A 75 8.97 -44.32 -54.42
CA LEU A 75 8.50 -44.26 -53.03
C LEU A 75 9.17 -45.36 -52.20
N ARG A 76 9.84 -44.95 -51.12
CA ARG A 76 10.52 -45.84 -50.18
C ARG A 76 9.55 -46.23 -49.07
N GLY A 77 8.77 -47.27 -49.36
CA GLY A 77 7.73 -47.79 -48.47
C GLY A 77 8.08 -49.15 -47.86
N LEU A 78 7.04 -49.86 -47.44
CA LEU A 78 7.19 -51.20 -46.90
C LEU A 78 7.67 -52.18 -47.96
N GLY A 79 8.73 -52.91 -47.63
CA GLY A 79 9.35 -53.91 -48.50
C GLY A 79 10.53 -53.40 -49.31
N GLN A 80 10.74 -52.08 -49.42
CA GLN A 80 11.91 -51.50 -50.09
C GLN A 80 13.05 -51.19 -49.11
N GLU A 81 12.73 -50.64 -47.94
CA GLU A 81 13.70 -50.32 -46.89
C GLU A 81 13.11 -50.57 -45.49
N ALA A 82 13.99 -50.64 -44.48
CA ALA A 82 13.58 -50.70 -43.10
C ALA A 82 12.87 -49.39 -42.70
N GLN A 83 11.64 -49.50 -42.19
CA GLN A 83 10.82 -48.35 -41.83
C GLN A 83 10.97 -48.02 -40.34
N GLU A 84 11.20 -46.75 -40.01
CA GLU A 84 11.26 -46.30 -38.63
C GLU A 84 9.84 -46.17 -38.03
N CYS A 85 9.71 -46.50 -36.74
CA CYS A 85 8.41 -46.41 -36.06
C CYS A 85 7.99 -44.96 -35.73
N ARG A 86 8.94 -44.02 -35.75
CA ARG A 86 8.74 -42.61 -35.36
C ARG A 86 7.82 -41.87 -36.32
N ASN A 87 7.96 -42.09 -37.63
CA ASN A 87 7.17 -41.43 -38.67
C ASN A 87 6.18 -42.39 -39.38
N TRP A 88 5.92 -43.57 -38.79
CA TRP A 88 5.15 -44.65 -39.42
C TRP A 88 3.83 -44.19 -40.05
N GLY A 89 2.87 -43.71 -39.24
CA GLY A 89 1.53 -43.39 -39.74
C GLY A 89 1.51 -42.21 -40.73
N MET A 90 2.39 -41.23 -40.53
CA MET A 90 2.49 -40.04 -41.38
C MET A 90 3.13 -40.34 -42.74
N GLN A 91 4.10 -41.25 -42.81
CA GLN A 91 4.70 -41.68 -44.06
C GLN A 91 3.70 -42.48 -44.91
N GLN A 92 2.94 -43.40 -44.29
CA GLN A 92 1.89 -44.13 -45.00
C GLN A 92 0.79 -43.20 -45.53
N ASP A 93 0.37 -42.21 -44.74
CA ASP A 93 -0.57 -41.18 -45.19
C ASP A 93 -0.02 -40.35 -46.37
N LEU A 94 1.28 -40.01 -46.33
CA LEU A 94 1.95 -39.17 -47.33
C LEU A 94 2.00 -39.83 -48.71
N PHE A 95 2.14 -41.15 -48.78
CA PHE A 95 2.23 -41.90 -50.03
C PHE A 95 0.90 -42.03 -50.79
N ASN A 96 -0.22 -41.68 -50.16
CA ASN A 96 -1.52 -41.71 -50.81
C ASN A 96 -1.71 -40.57 -51.83
N TYR A 97 -2.57 -40.81 -52.81
CA TYR A 97 -3.04 -39.77 -53.74
C TYR A 97 -3.77 -38.63 -53.02
N SER A 98 -4.29 -38.89 -51.83
CA SER A 98 -5.04 -37.92 -51.02
C SER A 98 -4.16 -36.91 -50.28
N ALA A 99 -2.85 -37.17 -50.18
CA ALA A 99 -1.94 -36.32 -49.40
C ALA A 99 -1.94 -34.84 -49.82
N PRO A 100 -1.96 -34.47 -51.13
CA PRO A 100 -2.02 -33.06 -51.53
C PRO A 100 -3.30 -32.32 -51.09
N PHE A 101 -4.39 -33.02 -50.75
CA PHE A 101 -5.59 -32.36 -50.25
C PHE A 101 -5.47 -31.94 -48.78
N ARG A 102 -4.50 -32.49 -48.04
CA ARG A 102 -4.19 -32.06 -46.68
C ARG A 102 -3.40 -30.75 -46.69
N LYS A 103 -4.00 -29.70 -46.14
CA LYS A 103 -3.38 -28.35 -46.05
C LYS A 103 -2.55 -28.13 -44.78
N VAL A 104 -2.88 -28.86 -43.70
CA VAL A 104 -2.18 -28.76 -42.41
C VAL A 104 -0.95 -29.68 -42.41
N PRO A 105 0.24 -29.20 -42.01
CA PRO A 105 1.45 -30.00 -42.00
C PRO A 105 1.35 -31.11 -40.96
N GLN A 106 1.83 -32.31 -41.31
CA GLN A 106 1.66 -33.52 -40.52
C GLN A 106 2.90 -33.86 -39.69
N PHE A 107 4.10 -33.71 -40.24
CA PHE A 107 5.35 -34.15 -39.62
C PHE A 107 5.74 -33.22 -38.48
N ILE A 108 5.85 -31.91 -38.75
CA ILE A 108 6.22 -30.93 -37.72
C ILE A 108 5.23 -30.93 -36.54
N THR A 109 3.93 -31.05 -36.83
CA THR A 109 2.90 -31.05 -35.79
C THR A 109 2.88 -32.35 -35.00
N THR A 110 3.39 -33.45 -35.54
CA THR A 110 3.45 -34.74 -34.83
C THR A 110 4.75 -34.87 -34.05
N PHE A 111 5.89 -34.48 -34.62
CA PHE A 111 7.15 -34.44 -33.89
C PHE A 111 7.09 -33.48 -32.70
N ALA A 112 6.49 -32.30 -32.86
CA ALA A 112 6.27 -31.39 -31.74
C ALA A 112 5.38 -32.00 -30.64
N LYS A 113 4.38 -32.83 -31.00
CA LYS A 113 3.52 -33.51 -30.02
C LYS A 113 4.23 -34.59 -29.23
N TYR A 114 5.25 -35.25 -29.79
CA TYR A 114 5.99 -36.27 -29.05
C TYR A 114 6.75 -35.69 -27.85
N GLU A 115 7.13 -34.42 -27.92
CA GLU A 115 7.84 -33.70 -26.85
C GLU A 115 6.90 -32.89 -25.94
N GLN A 116 5.63 -32.73 -26.32
CA GLN A 116 4.64 -31.92 -25.59
C GLN A 116 3.70 -32.78 -24.74
N PRO A 117 3.13 -32.22 -23.66
CA PRO A 117 2.08 -32.89 -22.89
C PRO A 117 0.81 -33.09 -23.73
N LEU A 118 -0.15 -33.83 -23.18
CA LEU A 118 -1.43 -34.08 -23.83
C LEU A 118 -2.10 -32.76 -24.27
N PRO A 119 -2.61 -32.69 -25.51
CA PRO A 119 -3.23 -31.48 -26.03
C PRO A 119 -4.59 -31.22 -25.38
N ASP A 120 -5.01 -29.95 -25.32
CA ASP A 120 -6.38 -29.59 -24.99
C ASP A 120 -7.32 -29.92 -26.17
N GLN A 121 -7.99 -31.08 -26.09
CA GLN A 121 -9.03 -31.51 -27.03
C GLN A 121 -9.90 -32.59 -26.39
N HIS A 122 -11.05 -32.88 -27.01
CA HIS A 122 -11.89 -34.00 -26.59
C HIS A 122 -11.13 -35.36 -26.58
N PRO A 123 -11.38 -36.26 -25.60
CA PRO A 123 -10.71 -37.56 -25.49
C PRO A 123 -10.80 -38.45 -26.74
N TYR A 124 -11.89 -38.34 -27.50
CA TYR A 124 -12.11 -39.09 -28.75
C TYR A 124 -11.59 -38.40 -30.01
N GLY A 125 -10.85 -37.31 -29.87
CA GLY A 125 -10.24 -36.56 -30.97
C GLY A 125 -10.85 -35.18 -31.18
N SER A 126 -10.08 -34.31 -31.83
CA SER A 126 -10.38 -32.87 -31.98
C SER A 126 -11.70 -32.54 -32.69
N GLY A 127 -12.25 -33.45 -33.51
CA GLY A 127 -13.51 -33.22 -34.23
C GLY A 127 -14.78 -33.47 -33.41
N ASN A 128 -14.65 -33.87 -32.14
CA ASN A 128 -15.77 -34.16 -31.24
C ASN A 128 -16.16 -32.99 -30.33
N ASP A 129 -15.36 -31.93 -30.29
CA ASP A 129 -15.78 -30.67 -29.66
C ASP A 129 -16.59 -29.82 -30.67
N PRO A 130 -17.76 -29.30 -30.28
CA PRO A 130 -18.47 -28.31 -31.09
C PRO A 130 -17.78 -26.95 -31.01
N LEU A 131 -18.06 -26.08 -31.99
CA LEU A 131 -17.68 -24.67 -31.88
C LEU A 131 -18.50 -24.01 -30.74
N GLU A 132 -17.83 -23.26 -29.86
CA GLU A 132 -18.44 -22.62 -28.69
C GLU A 132 -19.12 -21.29 -29.03
N ILE A 133 -20.15 -21.39 -29.86
CA ILE A 133 -20.99 -20.30 -30.35
C ILE A 133 -22.40 -20.36 -29.74
N GLN A 134 -23.15 -19.26 -29.86
CA GLN A 134 -24.49 -19.14 -29.27
C GLN A 134 -25.49 -20.17 -29.82
N PHE A 135 -25.49 -20.43 -31.13
CA PHE A 135 -26.46 -21.30 -31.79
C PHE A 135 -25.81 -22.39 -32.64
N GLY A 136 -26.48 -23.55 -32.71
CA GLY A 136 -26.13 -24.63 -33.62
C GLY A 136 -25.11 -25.63 -33.07
N ALA A 137 -25.31 -26.90 -33.41
CA ALA A 137 -24.38 -27.98 -33.12
C ALA A 137 -23.40 -28.14 -34.28
N ILE A 138 -22.49 -27.17 -34.42
CA ILE A 138 -21.53 -27.14 -35.53
C ILE A 138 -20.23 -27.81 -35.09
N PHE A 139 -19.88 -28.90 -35.78
CA PHE A 139 -18.63 -29.62 -35.60
C PHE A 139 -17.74 -29.44 -36.84
N PRO A 140 -16.42 -29.24 -36.66
CA PRO A 140 -15.48 -29.26 -37.77
C PRO A 140 -15.61 -30.54 -38.61
N LYS A 141 -15.81 -30.40 -39.93
CA LYS A 141 -15.92 -31.54 -40.85
C LYS A 141 -14.55 -32.12 -41.15
N GLU A 142 -14.27 -33.32 -40.64
CA GLU A 142 -13.01 -34.03 -40.85
C GLU A 142 -12.78 -34.47 -42.31
N THR A 143 -13.81 -34.52 -43.15
CA THR A 143 -13.73 -34.99 -44.55
C THR A 143 -13.40 -33.90 -45.56
N ARG A 144 -13.74 -32.64 -45.28
CA ARG A 144 -13.49 -31.50 -46.19
C ARG A 144 -12.08 -30.95 -46.05
N ASN A 145 -11.56 -30.93 -44.83
CA ASN A 145 -10.17 -30.58 -44.50
C ASN A 145 -9.65 -31.63 -43.50
N PRO A 146 -8.98 -32.70 -43.98
CA PRO A 146 -8.54 -33.80 -43.12
C PRO A 146 -7.49 -33.31 -42.11
N SER A 147 -7.93 -33.09 -40.88
CA SER A 147 -7.09 -32.74 -39.73
C SER A 147 -7.45 -33.67 -38.57
N LYS A 148 -7.23 -34.96 -38.76
CA LYS A 148 -7.33 -35.93 -37.67
C LYS A 148 -6.14 -35.71 -36.74
N ARG A 149 -6.41 -35.31 -35.49
CA ARG A 149 -5.41 -35.17 -34.42
C ARG A 149 -5.73 -36.17 -33.30
N PRO A 150 -5.54 -37.48 -33.52
CA PRO A 150 -5.71 -38.45 -32.44
C PRO A 150 -4.67 -38.17 -31.34
N ALA A 151 -5.06 -38.37 -30.09
CA ALA A 151 -4.16 -38.32 -28.94
C ALA A 151 -4.55 -39.44 -27.95
N PRO A 152 -3.57 -40.09 -27.31
CA PRO A 152 -3.81 -41.25 -26.46
C PRO A 152 -4.31 -40.82 -25.06
N PHE A 153 -5.60 -40.52 -24.92
CA PHE A 153 -6.19 -40.22 -23.61
C PHE A 153 -6.48 -41.51 -22.82
N GLY A 154 -5.88 -41.59 -21.62
CA GLY A 154 -6.19 -42.62 -20.63
C GLY A 154 -7.64 -42.53 -20.11
N LYS A 155 -8.07 -43.57 -19.38
CA LYS A 155 -9.41 -43.63 -18.77
C LYS A 155 -9.60 -42.50 -17.75
N ASP A 156 -8.61 -42.33 -16.88
CA ASP A 156 -8.64 -41.37 -15.77
C ASP A 156 -7.91 -40.09 -16.18
N THR A 157 -8.59 -39.30 -17.01
CA THR A 157 -8.10 -38.01 -17.50
C THR A 157 -9.14 -36.93 -17.23
N ARG A 158 -8.68 -35.72 -16.91
CA ARG A 158 -9.54 -34.56 -16.70
C ARG A 158 -9.03 -33.38 -17.50
N ARG A 159 -9.90 -32.84 -18.35
CA ARG A 159 -9.69 -31.64 -19.14
C ARG A 159 -9.75 -30.41 -18.24
N ILE A 160 -8.86 -29.47 -18.51
CA ILE A 160 -8.86 -28.18 -17.83
C ILE A 160 -9.97 -27.32 -18.46
N LEU A 161 -10.99 -27.02 -17.66
CA LEU A 161 -12.10 -26.16 -18.07
C LEU A 161 -11.97 -24.79 -17.42
N ILE A 162 -12.23 -23.74 -18.20
CA ILE A 162 -12.16 -22.36 -17.74
C ILE A 162 -13.56 -21.90 -17.33
N HIS A 163 -13.69 -21.46 -16.08
CA HIS A 163 -14.96 -20.98 -15.53
C HIS A 163 -15.38 -19.66 -16.19
N GLN A 164 -16.65 -19.52 -16.55
CA GLN A 164 -17.26 -18.29 -17.08
C GLN A 164 -17.75 -17.41 -15.92
N GLY A 165 -16.81 -16.79 -15.22
CA GLY A 165 -17.04 -15.93 -14.08
C GLY A 165 -15.73 -15.71 -13.30
N PRO A 166 -15.79 -15.37 -12.00
CA PRO A 166 -14.60 -15.31 -11.15
C PRO A 166 -13.84 -16.64 -11.19
N ALA A 167 -12.51 -16.59 -11.38
CA ALA A 167 -11.68 -17.79 -11.48
C ALA A 167 -11.64 -18.59 -10.16
N THR A 168 -11.85 -17.92 -9.02
CA THR A 168 -11.92 -18.51 -7.67
C THR A 168 -13.08 -19.49 -7.51
N ASN A 169 -14.12 -19.35 -8.33
CA ASN A 169 -15.35 -20.14 -8.25
C ASN A 169 -15.27 -21.41 -9.12
N ASN A 170 -14.08 -21.78 -9.58
CA ASN A 170 -13.89 -23.03 -10.31
C ASN A 170 -14.21 -24.22 -9.40
N GLN A 171 -15.23 -25.00 -9.79
CA GLN A 171 -15.78 -26.13 -9.04
C GLN A 171 -14.78 -27.26 -8.80
N THR A 172 -13.66 -27.24 -9.51
CA THR A 172 -12.57 -28.20 -9.33
C THR A 172 -11.80 -27.95 -8.03
N SER A 173 -11.58 -26.68 -7.69
CA SER A 173 -10.89 -26.26 -6.46
C SER A 173 -11.85 -25.83 -5.36
N ASN A 174 -13.03 -25.31 -5.73
CA ASN A 174 -14.07 -24.87 -4.81
C ASN A 174 -15.44 -25.48 -5.17
N PRO A 175 -15.72 -26.74 -4.79
CA PRO A 175 -17.00 -27.38 -5.09
C PRO A 175 -18.22 -26.70 -4.46
N GLY A 176 -18.04 -25.96 -3.35
CA GLY A 176 -19.12 -25.23 -2.69
C GLY A 176 -19.67 -24.06 -3.51
N ALA A 177 -18.87 -23.53 -4.45
CA ALA A 177 -19.28 -22.41 -5.30
C ALA A 177 -20.19 -22.80 -6.48
N ARG A 178 -20.63 -24.07 -6.60
CA ARG A 178 -21.46 -24.52 -7.75
C ARG A 178 -22.76 -23.74 -7.91
N GLY A 179 -23.40 -23.37 -6.81
CA GLY A 179 -24.64 -22.58 -6.79
C GLY A 179 -24.42 -21.06 -6.76
N GLU A 180 -23.17 -20.60 -6.69
CA GLU A 180 -22.86 -19.17 -6.70
C GLU A 180 -23.01 -18.60 -8.11
N PHE A 181 -23.64 -17.42 -8.22
CA PHE A 181 -23.80 -16.76 -9.50
C PHE A 181 -22.50 -16.08 -9.95
N PRO A 182 -22.20 -16.06 -11.25
CA PRO A 182 -20.93 -15.55 -11.77
C PRO A 182 -20.82 -14.01 -11.77
N GLY A 183 -21.86 -13.29 -11.31
CA GLY A 183 -21.87 -11.83 -11.26
C GLY A 183 -21.74 -11.18 -12.64
N THR A 184 -21.00 -10.07 -12.72
CA THR A 184 -20.81 -9.30 -13.97
C THR A 184 -19.79 -9.90 -14.92
N LEU A 185 -18.96 -10.86 -14.46
CA LEU A 185 -17.89 -11.47 -15.25
C LEU A 185 -18.36 -12.68 -16.06
N GLY A 186 -19.55 -13.21 -15.79
CA GLY A 186 -20.12 -14.35 -16.51
C GLY A 186 -21.45 -14.04 -17.21
N PRO A 187 -22.15 -15.08 -17.68
CA PRO A 187 -23.41 -14.90 -18.37
C PRO A 187 -24.52 -14.41 -17.43
N LYS A 188 -25.51 -13.75 -18.02
CA LYS A 188 -26.72 -13.33 -17.31
C LYS A 188 -27.52 -14.56 -16.87
N VAL A 189 -27.80 -14.63 -15.58
CA VAL A 189 -28.62 -15.69 -14.97
C VAL A 189 -30.09 -15.26 -14.95
N PHE A 190 -30.98 -16.17 -15.37
CA PHE A 190 -32.42 -15.98 -15.30
C PHE A 190 -32.99 -16.92 -14.24
N ARG A 191 -33.83 -16.39 -13.35
CA ARG A 191 -34.50 -17.13 -12.29
C ARG A 191 -35.99 -16.83 -12.31
N LEU A 192 -36.79 -17.82 -11.96
CA LEU A 192 -38.22 -17.69 -11.76
C LEU A 192 -38.50 -17.53 -10.26
N ASP A 193 -38.32 -16.33 -9.72
CA ASP A 193 -38.50 -16.06 -8.28
C ASP A 193 -39.98 -15.81 -7.89
N GLN A 194 -40.87 -15.58 -8.86
CA GLN A 194 -42.30 -15.31 -8.64
C GLN A 194 -43.15 -16.37 -9.34
N ILE A 195 -43.71 -17.30 -8.55
CA ILE A 195 -44.90 -18.06 -8.95
C ILE A 195 -46.10 -17.22 -8.50
N PRO A 196 -47.15 -17.02 -9.32
CA PRO A 196 -48.35 -16.30 -8.88
C PRO A 196 -49.06 -17.09 -7.77
N SER A 197 -48.60 -16.94 -6.53
CA SER A 197 -49.31 -17.39 -5.34
C SER A 197 -50.28 -16.28 -4.92
N THR A 198 -51.40 -16.69 -4.32
CA THR A 198 -52.63 -15.97 -3.99
C THR A 198 -52.47 -14.78 -3.02
N LYS A 199 -51.45 -13.94 -3.19
CA LYS A 199 -51.26 -12.70 -2.43
C LYS A 199 -51.17 -11.52 -3.39
N GLN A 200 -52.15 -10.64 -3.23
CA GLN A 200 -52.43 -9.34 -3.84
C GLN A 200 -51.23 -8.45 -4.20
N GLU A 201 -50.36 -8.87 -5.11
CA GLU A 201 -49.46 -7.99 -5.86
C GLU A 201 -49.65 -8.23 -7.37
N SER A 202 -49.53 -7.16 -8.14
CA SER A 202 -50.02 -7.00 -9.51
C SER A 202 -49.60 -8.11 -10.50
N VAL A 203 -50.56 -8.96 -10.88
CA VAL A 203 -50.45 -10.05 -11.88
C VAL A 203 -49.84 -9.61 -13.23
N LYS A 204 -50.01 -8.33 -13.63
CA LYS A 204 -49.52 -7.80 -14.92
C LYS A 204 -47.99 -7.76 -15.06
N PHE A 205 -47.23 -7.61 -13.96
CA PHE A 205 -45.76 -7.56 -14.03
C PHE A 205 -45.13 -8.97 -13.97
N ALA A 206 -45.82 -9.95 -13.39
CA ALA A 206 -45.37 -11.33 -13.30
C ALA A 206 -45.35 -12.01 -14.68
N GLU A 207 -46.39 -11.82 -15.50
CA GLU A 207 -46.50 -12.42 -16.85
C GLU A 207 -45.36 -11.97 -17.79
N SER A 208 -44.98 -10.70 -17.75
CA SER A 208 -43.82 -10.21 -18.52
C SER A 208 -42.49 -10.81 -18.06
N SER A 209 -42.38 -11.15 -16.78
CA SER A 209 -41.19 -11.77 -16.20
C SER A 209 -41.09 -13.26 -16.56
N THR A 210 -42.19 -14.00 -16.41
CA THR A 210 -42.26 -15.44 -16.77
C THR A 210 -41.99 -15.66 -18.27
N GLN A 211 -42.52 -14.79 -19.14
CA GLN A 211 -42.26 -14.86 -20.58
C GLN A 211 -40.77 -14.63 -20.92
N LYS A 212 -40.07 -13.78 -20.17
CA LYS A 212 -38.61 -13.61 -20.33
C LYS A 212 -37.85 -14.87 -19.93
N VAL A 213 -38.28 -15.55 -18.86
CA VAL A 213 -37.71 -16.83 -18.42
C VAL A 213 -37.98 -17.92 -19.46
N ILE A 214 -39.20 -18.04 -19.98
CA ILE A 214 -39.54 -18.98 -21.07
C ILE A 214 -38.64 -18.74 -22.28
N ARG A 215 -38.49 -17.48 -22.69
CA ARG A 215 -37.61 -17.11 -23.79
C ARG A 215 -36.15 -17.50 -23.50
N ALA A 216 -35.67 -17.27 -22.27
CA ALA A 216 -34.33 -17.66 -21.86
C ALA A 216 -34.14 -19.19 -21.90
N CYS A 217 -35.13 -19.97 -21.46
CA CYS A 217 -35.12 -21.43 -21.54
C CYS A 217 -34.99 -21.93 -22.99
N TYR A 218 -35.74 -21.35 -23.94
CA TYR A 218 -35.58 -21.68 -25.35
C TYR A 218 -34.21 -21.30 -25.90
N LEU A 219 -33.73 -20.09 -25.60
CA LEU A 219 -32.39 -19.66 -26.02
C LEU A 219 -31.29 -20.55 -25.45
N GLN A 220 -31.44 -21.03 -24.22
CA GLN A 220 -30.48 -21.95 -23.62
C GLN A 220 -30.52 -23.33 -24.26
N VAL A 221 -31.70 -23.96 -24.34
CA VAL A 221 -31.85 -25.35 -24.80
C VAL A 221 -31.69 -25.44 -26.32
N PHE A 222 -32.40 -24.62 -27.08
CA PHE A 222 -32.38 -24.65 -28.54
C PHE A 222 -31.26 -23.79 -29.14
N GLY A 223 -30.68 -22.83 -28.41
CA GLY A 223 -29.72 -21.85 -28.95
C GLY A 223 -30.37 -20.70 -29.73
N CYS A 224 -31.67 -20.80 -30.01
CA CYS A 224 -32.47 -19.81 -30.72
C CYS A 224 -33.96 -19.99 -30.37
N MET A 225 -34.80 -19.03 -30.74
CA MET A 225 -36.25 -19.24 -30.68
C MET A 225 -36.66 -20.26 -31.74
N PRO A 226 -37.39 -21.34 -31.36
CA PRO A 226 -37.89 -22.30 -32.33
C PRO A 226 -38.94 -21.67 -33.24
N TYR A 227 -39.21 -22.32 -34.38
CA TYR A 227 -40.33 -21.92 -35.23
C TYR A 227 -41.65 -22.11 -34.47
N GLU A 228 -42.68 -21.36 -34.86
CA GLU A 228 -43.98 -21.35 -34.16
C GLU A 228 -44.60 -22.75 -34.00
N ARG A 229 -44.47 -23.61 -35.02
CA ARG A 229 -44.97 -25.00 -34.97
C ARG A 229 -44.15 -25.94 -34.08
N GLU A 230 -42.91 -25.58 -33.75
CA GLU A 230 -42.02 -26.37 -32.89
C GLU A 230 -42.06 -25.88 -31.44
N ARG A 231 -42.75 -24.76 -31.17
CA ARG A 231 -42.94 -24.20 -29.84
C ARG A 231 -43.90 -25.06 -29.02
N LEU A 232 -43.56 -25.31 -27.77
CA LEU A 232 -44.35 -26.17 -26.88
C LEU A 232 -45.28 -25.32 -26.01
N SER A 233 -46.45 -24.97 -26.56
CA SER A 233 -47.45 -24.13 -25.87
C SER A 233 -47.96 -24.74 -24.56
N VAL A 234 -48.20 -26.06 -24.52
CA VAL A 234 -48.74 -26.72 -23.32
C VAL A 234 -47.75 -26.64 -22.13
N PRO A 235 -46.47 -27.03 -22.27
CA PRO A 235 -45.47 -26.79 -21.22
C PRO A 235 -45.30 -25.33 -20.80
N GLU A 236 -45.46 -24.37 -21.72
CA GLU A 236 -45.39 -22.94 -21.37
C GLU A 236 -46.52 -22.52 -20.44
N ILE A 237 -47.76 -22.88 -20.78
CA ILE A 237 -48.93 -22.61 -19.95
C ILE A 237 -48.77 -23.24 -18.56
N LYS A 238 -48.24 -24.48 -18.50
CA LYS A 238 -47.98 -25.16 -17.22
C LYS A 238 -46.94 -24.43 -16.37
N LEU A 239 -45.89 -23.89 -16.98
CA LEU A 239 -44.89 -23.11 -16.26
C LEU A 239 -45.47 -21.76 -15.79
N GLU A 240 -46.28 -21.11 -16.62
CA GLU A 240 -46.96 -19.84 -16.29
C GLU A 240 -47.94 -20.01 -15.13
N ASN A 241 -48.66 -21.13 -15.09
CA ASN A 241 -49.56 -21.50 -14.00
C ASN A 241 -48.82 -21.97 -12.73
N GLY A 242 -47.50 -22.20 -12.80
CA GLY A 242 -46.72 -22.76 -11.69
C GLY A 242 -47.00 -24.25 -11.41
N GLU A 243 -47.57 -24.98 -12.37
CA GLU A 243 -47.80 -26.43 -12.26
C GLU A 243 -46.50 -27.23 -12.37
N ILE A 244 -45.49 -26.67 -13.03
CA ILE A 244 -44.16 -27.27 -13.23
C ILE A 244 -43.06 -26.28 -12.88
N THR A 245 -41.91 -26.82 -12.48
CA THR A 245 -40.69 -26.03 -12.20
C THR A 245 -39.92 -25.70 -13.49
N VAL A 246 -38.98 -24.75 -13.42
CA VAL A 246 -38.09 -24.43 -14.57
C VAL A 246 -37.28 -25.66 -14.99
N ARG A 247 -36.82 -26.46 -14.02
CA ARG A 247 -36.15 -27.75 -14.28
C ARG A 247 -37.02 -28.72 -15.09
N GLU A 248 -38.29 -28.86 -14.72
CA GLU A 248 -39.24 -29.74 -15.43
C GLU A 248 -39.58 -29.20 -16.82
N PHE A 249 -39.73 -27.89 -16.95
CA PHE A 249 -39.90 -27.25 -18.26
C PHE A 249 -38.70 -27.53 -19.18
N ILE A 250 -37.47 -27.39 -18.68
CA ILE A 250 -36.25 -27.73 -19.44
C ILE A 250 -36.20 -29.22 -19.80
N LEU A 251 -36.64 -30.10 -18.91
CA LEU A 251 -36.74 -31.53 -19.18
C LEU A 251 -37.72 -31.81 -20.33
N MET A 252 -38.88 -31.15 -20.34
CA MET A 252 -39.85 -31.28 -21.44
C MET A 252 -39.32 -30.71 -22.75
N LEU A 253 -38.64 -29.55 -22.72
CA LEU A 253 -38.00 -28.96 -23.90
C LEU A 253 -36.93 -29.89 -24.49
N ALA A 254 -36.05 -30.43 -23.64
CA ALA A 254 -34.97 -31.31 -24.07
C ALA A 254 -35.47 -32.69 -24.54
N LYS A 255 -36.59 -33.19 -24.00
CA LYS A 255 -37.25 -34.42 -24.48
C LYS A 255 -38.14 -34.19 -25.73
N SER A 256 -38.30 -32.97 -26.20
CA SER A 256 -39.14 -32.68 -27.37
C SER A 256 -38.60 -33.28 -28.67
N ASP A 257 -39.51 -33.57 -29.60
CA ASP A 257 -39.14 -34.08 -30.93
C ASP A 257 -38.34 -33.05 -31.73
N GLY A 258 -38.63 -31.76 -31.57
CA GLY A 258 -37.89 -30.68 -32.20
C GLY A 258 -36.42 -30.67 -31.77
N PHE A 259 -36.16 -30.85 -30.48
CA PHE A 259 -34.79 -30.93 -29.96
C PHE A 259 -34.07 -32.19 -30.44
N ARG A 260 -34.73 -33.36 -30.38
CA ARG A 260 -34.17 -34.64 -30.85
C ARG A 260 -33.80 -34.60 -32.34
N LYS A 261 -34.68 -34.07 -33.20
CA LYS A 261 -34.42 -33.96 -34.65
C LYS A 261 -33.24 -33.06 -34.98
N ARG A 262 -32.97 -32.03 -34.16
CA ARG A 262 -31.86 -31.10 -34.36
C ARG A 262 -30.53 -31.61 -33.82
N TYR A 263 -30.53 -32.19 -32.61
CA TYR A 263 -29.30 -32.43 -31.85
C TYR A 263 -28.99 -33.89 -31.53
N TRP A 264 -29.90 -34.82 -31.82
CA TRP A 264 -29.64 -36.25 -31.64
C TRP A 264 -29.55 -36.99 -32.98
N THR A 265 -30.61 -36.93 -33.79
CA THR A 265 -30.73 -37.71 -35.03
C THR A 265 -29.60 -37.47 -36.06
N PRO A 266 -29.15 -36.23 -36.34
CA PRO A 266 -28.17 -35.97 -37.41
C PRO A 266 -26.71 -36.08 -36.93
N LEU A 267 -26.47 -36.23 -35.63
CA LEU A 267 -25.13 -36.19 -35.05
C LEU A 267 -24.64 -37.59 -34.70
N TYR A 268 -23.31 -37.76 -34.74
CA TYR A 268 -22.68 -38.90 -34.11
C TYR A 268 -23.02 -38.92 -32.61
N VAL A 269 -23.28 -40.10 -32.03
CA VAL A 269 -23.77 -40.26 -30.65
C VAL A 269 -22.95 -39.46 -29.65
N MET A 270 -21.62 -39.54 -29.69
CA MET A 270 -20.79 -38.77 -28.75
C MET A 270 -20.78 -37.26 -29.01
N LYS A 271 -20.93 -36.84 -30.26
CA LYS A 271 -21.10 -35.41 -30.60
C LYS A 271 -22.42 -34.88 -30.05
N ALA A 272 -23.48 -35.67 -30.16
CA ALA A 272 -24.79 -35.35 -29.57
C ALA A 272 -24.69 -35.26 -28.05
N VAL A 273 -24.11 -36.28 -27.39
CA VAL A 273 -23.91 -36.31 -25.93
C VAL A 273 -23.14 -35.07 -25.46
N GLU A 274 -22.00 -34.75 -26.08
CA GLU A 274 -21.16 -33.60 -25.71
C GLU A 274 -21.92 -32.27 -25.89
N TYR A 275 -22.66 -32.12 -26.99
CA TYR A 275 -23.44 -30.91 -27.24
C TYR A 275 -24.61 -30.75 -26.25
N ILE A 276 -25.36 -31.82 -25.99
CA ILE A 276 -26.48 -31.83 -25.04
C ILE A 276 -25.96 -31.54 -23.62
N HIS A 277 -24.83 -32.14 -23.24
CA HIS A 277 -24.19 -31.90 -21.96
C HIS A 277 -23.85 -30.42 -21.75
N ARG A 278 -23.30 -29.75 -22.77
CA ARG A 278 -23.02 -28.30 -22.74
C ARG A 278 -24.28 -27.46 -22.56
N ARG A 279 -25.39 -27.83 -23.21
CA ARG A 279 -26.65 -27.08 -23.13
C ARG A 279 -27.37 -27.25 -21.79
N LEU A 280 -27.36 -28.46 -21.22
CA LEU A 280 -28.08 -28.76 -19.99
C LEU A 280 -27.27 -28.49 -18.73
N LEU A 281 -25.97 -28.80 -18.72
CA LEU A 281 -25.10 -28.62 -17.55
C LEU A 281 -24.20 -27.38 -17.65
N GLY A 282 -24.20 -26.67 -18.78
CA GLY A 282 -23.43 -25.44 -18.95
C GLY A 282 -21.93 -25.65 -19.09
N ARG A 283 -21.46 -26.88 -19.32
CA ARG A 283 -20.03 -27.20 -19.46
C ARG A 283 -19.79 -28.38 -20.41
N PRO A 284 -18.60 -28.49 -21.02
CA PRO A 284 -18.18 -29.73 -21.68
C PRO A 284 -17.97 -30.87 -20.68
N THR A 285 -17.86 -32.09 -21.22
CA THR A 285 -17.45 -33.25 -20.41
C THR A 285 -16.02 -33.08 -19.91
N TYR A 286 -15.75 -33.58 -18.70
CA TYR A 286 -14.44 -33.50 -18.09
C TYR A 286 -13.44 -34.45 -18.72
N GLY A 287 -13.86 -35.61 -19.20
CA GLY A 287 -12.93 -36.61 -19.68
C GLY A 287 -13.60 -37.89 -20.07
N ARG A 288 -12.79 -38.92 -20.27
CA ARG A 288 -13.23 -40.17 -20.88
C ARG A 288 -14.19 -40.97 -20.00
N ALA A 289 -14.02 -40.98 -18.68
CA ALA A 289 -14.91 -41.69 -17.77
C ALA A 289 -16.35 -41.17 -17.81
N GLU A 290 -16.53 -39.85 -17.81
CA GLU A 290 -17.84 -39.21 -17.90
C GLU A 290 -18.48 -39.45 -19.27
N ALA A 291 -17.71 -39.29 -20.35
CA ALA A 291 -18.17 -39.56 -21.71
C ALA A 291 -18.63 -41.02 -21.89
N ASN A 292 -17.88 -41.98 -21.35
CA ASN A 292 -18.25 -43.41 -21.36
C ASN A 292 -19.54 -43.69 -20.61
N LYS A 293 -19.72 -43.11 -19.41
CA LYS A 293 -20.95 -43.28 -18.63
C LYS A 293 -22.19 -42.87 -19.45
N TYR A 294 -22.12 -41.72 -20.11
CA TYR A 294 -23.24 -41.25 -20.94
C TYR A 294 -23.40 -42.04 -22.23
N PHE A 295 -22.32 -42.55 -22.81
CA PHE A 295 -22.38 -43.47 -23.94
C PHE A 295 -23.11 -44.77 -23.56
N ASP A 296 -22.78 -45.38 -22.42
CA ASP A 296 -23.40 -46.62 -21.95
C ASP A 296 -24.91 -46.45 -21.71
N ILE A 297 -25.32 -45.33 -21.12
CA ILE A 297 -26.74 -44.98 -20.92
C ILE A 297 -27.42 -44.83 -22.29
N SER A 298 -26.79 -44.11 -23.21
CA SER A 298 -27.31 -43.90 -24.56
C SER A 298 -27.48 -45.22 -25.32
N ALA A 299 -26.51 -46.14 -25.18
CA ALA A 299 -26.53 -47.44 -25.84
C ALA A 299 -27.59 -48.38 -25.25
N LYS A 300 -27.81 -48.34 -23.93
CA LYS A 300 -28.74 -49.26 -23.24
C LYS A 300 -30.18 -48.75 -23.18
N GLN A 301 -30.37 -47.46 -22.95
CA GLN A 301 -31.66 -46.85 -22.60
C GLN A 301 -32.11 -45.76 -23.58
N GLY A 302 -31.21 -45.31 -24.47
CA GLY A 302 -31.53 -44.33 -25.50
C GLY A 302 -31.54 -42.87 -25.04
N PHE A 303 -32.06 -42.01 -25.93
CA PHE A 303 -31.99 -40.55 -25.82
C PHE A 303 -32.73 -39.98 -24.59
N TYR A 304 -33.95 -40.43 -24.31
CA TYR A 304 -34.76 -39.87 -23.23
C TYR A 304 -34.14 -40.10 -21.85
N ALA A 305 -33.52 -41.27 -21.65
CA ALA A 305 -32.82 -41.61 -20.42
C ALA A 305 -31.54 -40.79 -20.22
N LEU A 306 -30.82 -40.48 -21.30
CA LEU A 306 -29.65 -39.60 -21.26
C LEU A 306 -30.00 -38.21 -20.72
N VAL A 307 -31.01 -37.57 -21.31
CA VAL A 307 -31.48 -36.22 -20.92
C VAL A 307 -31.94 -36.21 -19.47
N GLU A 308 -32.72 -37.23 -19.09
CA GLU A 308 -33.21 -37.39 -17.73
C GLU A 308 -32.08 -37.56 -16.72
N THR A 309 -31.07 -38.35 -17.04
CA THR A 309 -29.90 -38.56 -16.18
C THR A 309 -29.10 -37.27 -15.98
N MET A 310 -28.99 -36.42 -17.01
CA MET A 310 -28.28 -35.14 -16.90
C MET A 310 -29.04 -34.14 -16.00
N ILE A 311 -30.36 -34.00 -16.20
CA ILE A 311 -31.17 -33.03 -15.45
C ILE A 311 -31.43 -33.48 -14.01
N ARG A 312 -31.54 -34.80 -13.77
CA ARG A 312 -31.67 -35.37 -12.41
C ARG A 312 -30.34 -35.59 -11.71
N SER A 313 -29.22 -35.11 -12.29
CA SER A 313 -27.93 -35.23 -11.66
C SER A 313 -27.80 -34.30 -10.44
N GLN A 314 -27.00 -34.72 -9.47
CA GLN A 314 -26.67 -33.89 -8.30
C GLN A 314 -26.03 -32.56 -8.70
N GLU A 315 -25.20 -32.57 -9.75
CA GLU A 315 -24.56 -31.34 -10.25
C GLU A 315 -25.59 -30.34 -10.81
N TYR A 316 -26.61 -30.81 -11.52
CA TYR A 316 -27.67 -29.92 -12.01
C TYR A 316 -28.43 -29.29 -10.83
N ALA A 317 -28.78 -30.10 -9.82
CA ALA A 317 -29.50 -29.64 -8.64
C ALA A 317 -28.69 -28.60 -7.85
N GLU A 318 -27.39 -28.81 -7.65
CA GLU A 318 -26.51 -27.87 -6.95
C GLU A 318 -26.25 -26.57 -7.74
N ALA A 319 -26.17 -26.66 -9.07
CA ALA A 319 -25.81 -25.51 -9.91
C ALA A 319 -27.00 -24.61 -10.27
N PHE A 320 -28.17 -25.20 -10.51
CA PHE A 320 -29.35 -24.48 -11.02
C PHE A 320 -30.57 -24.60 -10.11
N GLY A 321 -30.65 -25.66 -9.30
CA GLY A 321 -31.85 -25.95 -8.51
C GLY A 321 -33.07 -26.22 -9.40
N GLU A 322 -34.23 -25.75 -8.96
CA GLU A 322 -35.52 -25.96 -9.66
C GLU A 322 -35.99 -24.73 -10.44
N ASP A 323 -35.46 -23.54 -10.12
CA ASP A 323 -35.98 -22.24 -10.57
C ASP A 323 -35.03 -21.47 -11.49
N THR A 324 -33.78 -21.91 -11.63
CA THR A 324 -32.76 -21.21 -12.42
C THR A 324 -32.65 -21.83 -13.82
N VAL A 325 -32.63 -20.97 -14.84
CA VAL A 325 -32.34 -21.40 -16.21
C VAL A 325 -30.85 -21.75 -16.32
N PRO A 326 -30.47 -22.91 -16.87
CA PRO A 326 -29.08 -23.25 -17.13
C PRO A 326 -28.39 -22.18 -17.95
N TYR A 327 -27.12 -21.95 -17.66
CA TYR A 327 -26.28 -21.00 -18.34
C TYR A 327 -24.90 -21.60 -18.57
N GLU A 328 -24.10 -20.99 -19.43
CA GLU A 328 -22.74 -21.44 -19.72
C GLU A 328 -21.83 -21.18 -18.50
N ARG A 329 -21.48 -22.25 -17.77
CA ARG A 329 -20.63 -22.22 -16.57
C ARG A 329 -19.15 -22.39 -16.92
N TYR A 330 -18.83 -23.21 -17.91
CA TYR A 330 -17.45 -23.48 -18.32
C TYR A 330 -17.29 -23.53 -19.83
N VAL A 331 -16.12 -23.07 -20.27
CA VAL A 331 -15.66 -23.06 -21.66
C VAL A 331 -14.29 -23.74 -21.76
N THR A 332 -13.94 -24.17 -22.96
CA THR A 332 -12.59 -24.67 -23.23
C THR A 332 -11.61 -23.51 -23.46
N PRO A 333 -10.29 -23.72 -23.29
CA PRO A 333 -9.26 -22.78 -23.70
C PRO A 333 -9.44 -22.26 -25.14
N ALA A 334 -9.79 -23.15 -26.07
CA ALA A 334 -10.12 -22.77 -27.45
C ALA A 334 -11.32 -21.82 -27.53
N GLY A 335 -12.38 -22.08 -26.75
CA GLY A 335 -13.55 -21.20 -26.67
C GLY A 335 -13.26 -19.82 -26.10
N VAL A 336 -12.44 -19.73 -25.05
CA VAL A 336 -11.99 -18.43 -24.50
C VAL A 336 -11.20 -17.66 -25.54
N SER A 337 -10.22 -18.30 -26.17
CA SER A 337 -9.38 -17.69 -27.20
C SER A 337 -10.20 -17.11 -28.35
N LEU A 338 -11.25 -17.81 -28.79
CA LEU A 338 -12.15 -17.32 -29.84
C LEU A 338 -12.88 -16.02 -29.47
N ARG A 339 -13.10 -15.79 -28.16
CA ARG A 339 -13.86 -14.64 -27.65
C ARG A 339 -12.96 -13.47 -27.27
N SER A 340 -11.82 -13.74 -26.61
CA SER A 340 -10.96 -12.72 -25.98
C SER A 340 -9.79 -12.25 -26.83
N LEU A 341 -9.26 -13.08 -27.74
CA LEU A 341 -8.09 -12.72 -28.56
C LEU A 341 -8.46 -12.10 -29.92
N ARG A 342 -9.63 -11.46 -30.01
CA ARG A 342 -10.03 -10.70 -31.21
C ARG A 342 -9.42 -9.31 -31.18
N ALA A 343 -9.05 -8.79 -32.35
CA ALA A 343 -8.61 -7.39 -32.48
C ALA A 343 -9.72 -6.47 -31.94
N GLY A 344 -9.41 -5.64 -30.95
CA GLY A 344 -10.35 -4.78 -30.23
C GLY A 344 -10.88 -5.32 -28.89
N SER A 345 -10.74 -6.62 -28.59
CA SER A 345 -11.02 -7.19 -27.26
C SER A 345 -9.78 -7.44 -26.42
N ILE A 346 -8.60 -7.41 -27.05
CA ILE A 346 -7.31 -7.42 -26.35
C ILE A 346 -7.15 -6.05 -25.71
N ARG A 347 -6.94 -6.02 -24.40
CA ARG A 347 -6.69 -4.77 -23.67
C ARG A 347 -5.37 -4.17 -24.17
N GLU A 348 -5.32 -2.85 -24.30
CA GLU A 348 -4.17 -2.12 -24.87
C GLU A 348 -2.87 -2.29 -24.06
N ASP A 349 -3.00 -2.63 -22.78
CA ASP A 349 -1.91 -2.91 -21.82
C ASP A 349 -1.32 -4.33 -21.95
N ILE A 350 -1.95 -5.23 -22.70
CA ILE A 350 -1.44 -6.59 -22.90
C ILE A 350 -0.39 -6.58 -24.01
N GLY A 351 0.88 -6.69 -23.61
CA GLY A 351 2.02 -6.80 -24.54
C GLY A 351 2.69 -5.47 -24.85
N THR A 352 2.13 -4.34 -24.41
CA THR A 352 2.84 -3.07 -24.32
C THR A 352 3.27 -2.88 -22.87
N ILE A 353 4.55 -2.63 -22.63
CA ILE A 353 4.97 -2.13 -21.31
C ILE A 353 4.28 -0.77 -21.20
N PRO A 354 3.43 -0.52 -20.19
CA PRO A 354 2.77 0.77 -20.06
C PRO A 354 3.83 1.84 -19.86
N SER A 355 4.27 2.47 -20.95
CA SER A 355 5.02 3.71 -20.90
C SER A 355 3.99 4.77 -20.55
N GLN A 356 3.72 4.93 -19.26
CA GLN A 356 3.17 6.20 -18.77
C GLN A 356 4.04 7.29 -19.41
N PRO A 357 3.46 8.26 -20.14
CA PRO A 357 4.25 9.34 -20.68
C PRO A 357 5.02 9.96 -19.50
N PRO A 358 6.36 10.04 -19.56
CA PRO A 358 7.13 10.51 -18.43
C PRO A 358 6.65 11.91 -18.06
N THR A 359 6.34 12.12 -16.77
CA THR A 359 6.05 13.44 -16.25
C THR A 359 7.22 14.36 -16.61
N PRO A 360 6.94 15.54 -17.20
CA PRO A 360 8.03 16.40 -17.62
C PRO A 360 8.84 16.86 -16.41
N THR A 361 10.16 16.92 -16.54
CA THR A 361 11.10 17.10 -15.42
C THR A 361 10.84 18.37 -14.60
N PHE A 362 10.31 19.43 -15.22
CA PHE A 362 9.95 20.67 -14.52
C PHE A 362 8.80 20.47 -13.50
N VAL A 363 7.89 19.52 -13.77
CA VAL A 363 6.81 19.17 -12.84
C VAL A 363 7.37 18.38 -11.66
N GLU A 364 8.31 17.46 -11.90
CA GLU A 364 8.94 16.67 -10.83
C GLU A 364 9.80 17.51 -9.89
N LEU A 365 10.48 18.54 -10.42
CA LEU A 365 11.29 19.47 -9.63
C LEU A 365 10.44 20.41 -8.77
N GLY A 366 9.23 20.76 -9.22
CA GLY A 366 8.29 21.63 -8.50
C GLY A 366 7.31 20.88 -7.58
N ALA A 367 7.15 19.57 -7.76
CA ALA A 367 6.22 18.77 -6.98
C ALA A 367 6.71 18.58 -5.54
N VAL A 368 5.83 18.87 -4.59
CA VAL A 368 6.06 18.57 -3.17
C VAL A 368 5.94 17.05 -3.00
N LYS A 369 7.06 16.40 -2.65
CA LYS A 369 7.14 14.94 -2.48
C LYS A 369 6.61 14.46 -1.12
N GLU A 370 6.51 15.36 -0.15
CA GLU A 370 6.13 15.06 1.23
C GLU A 370 4.60 15.18 1.41
N THR A 371 4.01 14.21 2.12
CA THR A 371 2.62 14.31 2.58
C THR A 371 2.53 15.32 3.73
N ARG A 372 2.03 16.51 3.44
CA ARG A 372 1.90 17.58 4.44
C ARG A 372 0.62 17.39 5.26
N THR A 373 0.79 17.23 6.56
CA THR A 373 -0.33 17.20 7.51
C THR A 373 -0.76 18.62 7.87
N ALA A 374 -1.99 18.80 8.38
CA ALA A 374 -2.49 20.12 8.76
C ALA A 374 -1.57 20.87 9.76
N PRO A 375 -0.95 20.22 10.77
CA PRO A 375 0.02 20.89 11.63
C PRO A 375 1.29 21.38 10.90
N ASP A 376 1.82 20.62 9.93
CA ASP A 376 2.98 21.04 9.13
C ASP A 376 2.63 22.25 8.24
N ILE A 377 1.43 22.24 7.67
CA ILE A 377 0.90 23.40 6.92
C ILE A 377 0.82 24.63 7.83
N GLN A 378 0.26 24.49 9.03
CA GLN A 378 0.14 25.61 9.97
C GLN A 378 1.51 26.12 10.45
N PHE A 379 2.47 25.23 10.69
CA PHE A 379 3.84 25.60 11.06
C PHE A 379 4.51 26.44 9.98
N ARG A 380 4.38 26.05 8.70
CA ARG A 380 4.95 26.78 7.57
C ARG A 380 4.25 28.12 7.33
N ILE A 381 2.93 28.21 7.55
CA ILE A 381 2.19 29.48 7.52
C ILE A 381 2.71 30.44 8.59
N ASN A 382 3.02 29.93 9.78
CA ASN A 382 3.45 30.73 10.92
C ASN A 382 4.97 31.06 10.91
N GLN A 383 5.70 30.68 9.86
CA GLN A 383 7.14 30.91 9.77
C GLN A 383 7.47 32.39 9.52
N GLY A 384 8.45 32.93 10.26
CA GLY A 384 8.98 34.28 10.07
C GLY A 384 8.59 35.26 11.19
N VAL A 385 8.82 36.55 10.96
CA VAL A 385 8.36 37.61 11.85
C VAL A 385 6.85 37.77 11.73
N SER A 386 6.17 38.11 12.82
CA SER A 386 4.71 38.23 12.83
C SER A 386 4.18 39.23 11.79
N VAL A 387 3.03 38.91 11.21
CA VAL A 387 2.33 39.74 10.20
C VAL A 387 1.95 41.12 10.78
N GLN A 388 1.92 41.25 12.11
CA GLN A 388 1.71 42.53 12.82
C GLN A 388 2.68 43.62 12.35
N ARG A 389 3.91 43.28 11.94
CA ARG A 389 4.86 44.25 11.37
C ARG A 389 4.32 44.95 10.12
N GLN A 390 3.59 44.24 9.27
CA GLN A 390 2.99 44.79 8.05
C GLN A 390 1.65 45.50 8.34
N GLN A 391 0.97 45.12 9.42
CA GLN A 391 -0.37 45.61 9.78
C GLN A 391 -0.37 46.82 10.74
N THR A 392 0.79 47.23 11.26
CA THR A 392 0.88 48.34 12.21
C THR A 392 0.62 49.69 11.51
N LYS A 393 -0.41 50.42 11.95
CA LYS A 393 -0.74 51.75 11.45
C LYS A 393 0.06 52.83 12.19
N ILE A 394 0.68 53.74 11.43
CA ILE A 394 1.43 54.87 11.97
C ILE A 394 0.53 56.12 11.95
N PHE A 395 0.47 56.84 13.07
CA PHE A 395 -0.30 58.08 13.19
C PHE A 395 0.66 59.27 13.17
N LYS A 396 0.51 60.14 12.17
CA LYS A 396 1.31 61.36 11.99
C LYS A 396 0.39 62.56 11.86
N LEU A 397 0.72 63.66 12.52
CA LEU A 397 0.03 64.93 12.39
C LEU A 397 0.52 65.64 11.13
N THR A 398 -0.27 65.61 10.07
CA THR A 398 0.08 66.25 8.78
C THR A 398 -0.69 67.54 8.53
N ASP A 399 -1.90 67.67 9.06
CA ASP A 399 -2.76 68.84 8.90
C ASP A 399 -3.56 69.08 10.20
N LEU A 400 -3.64 70.34 10.61
CA LEU A 400 -4.39 70.80 11.79
C LEU A 400 -5.85 71.13 11.45
N ASN A 401 -6.19 71.28 10.17
CA ASN A 401 -7.56 71.60 9.73
C ASN A 401 -8.51 70.40 9.90
N ASP A 402 -7.98 69.17 9.85
CA ASP A 402 -8.74 67.93 10.03
C ASP A 402 -8.91 67.60 11.52
N LYS A 403 -9.85 68.30 12.17
CA LYS A 403 -10.21 68.11 13.59
C LYS A 403 -10.55 66.66 13.96
N PRO A 404 -11.31 65.88 13.17
CA PRO A 404 -11.54 64.47 13.51
C PRO A 404 -10.28 63.62 13.43
N ALA A 405 -9.36 63.86 12.47
CA ALA A 405 -8.07 63.17 12.44
C ALA A 405 -7.20 63.50 13.66
N VAL A 406 -7.18 64.76 14.10
CA VAL A 406 -6.48 65.16 15.34
C VAL A 406 -7.05 64.42 16.54
N LYS A 407 -8.38 64.28 16.65
CA LYS A 407 -9.02 63.51 17.73
C LYS A 407 -8.63 62.02 17.69
N VAL A 408 -8.55 61.42 16.51
CA VAL A 408 -8.08 60.03 16.34
C VAL A 408 -6.62 59.88 16.73
N LEU A 409 -5.77 60.85 16.39
CA LEU A 409 -4.35 60.88 16.76
C LEU A 409 -4.18 61.01 18.28
N VAL A 410 -4.94 61.89 18.93
CA VAL A 410 -4.99 62.02 20.40
C VAL A 410 -5.36 60.69 21.05
N GLY A 411 -6.41 60.03 20.55
CA GLY A 411 -6.79 58.69 21.02
C GLY A 411 -5.70 57.64 20.78
N ALA A 412 -4.96 57.71 19.67
CA ALA A 412 -3.81 56.83 19.43
C ALA A 412 -2.66 57.09 20.40
N ALA A 413 -2.35 58.35 20.71
CA ALA A 413 -1.33 58.73 21.69
C ALA A 413 -1.69 58.25 23.10
N TYR A 414 -2.96 58.34 23.48
CA TYR A 414 -3.46 57.77 24.74
C TYR A 414 -3.26 56.26 24.82
N ARG A 415 -3.66 55.52 23.77
CA ARG A 415 -3.46 54.07 23.71
C ARG A 415 -1.99 53.68 23.71
N GLN A 416 -1.11 54.49 23.12
CA GLN A 416 0.33 54.21 23.11
C GLN A 416 0.96 54.43 24.49
N ILE A 417 0.67 55.55 25.15
CA ILE A 417 1.34 55.94 26.41
C ILE A 417 0.75 55.22 27.63
N PHE A 418 -0.56 55.00 27.63
CA PHE A 418 -1.27 54.37 28.75
C PHE A 418 -1.69 52.93 28.47
N GLU A 419 -1.32 52.38 27.32
CA GLU A 419 -1.67 51.03 26.84
C GLU A 419 -3.18 50.78 26.62
N ARG A 420 -4.04 51.79 26.84
CA ARG A 420 -5.52 51.71 26.76
C ARG A 420 -6.16 53.09 26.57
N ASP A 421 -7.46 53.10 26.26
CA ASP A 421 -8.25 54.33 26.21
C ASP A 421 -8.52 54.89 27.63
N ILE A 422 -8.54 56.22 27.78
CA ILE A 422 -8.55 56.92 29.07
C ILE A 422 -9.97 57.20 29.61
N GLU A 423 -10.97 57.28 28.74
CA GLU A 423 -12.35 57.71 29.05
C GLU A 423 -13.00 57.06 30.30
N PRO A 424 -12.73 55.78 30.66
CA PRO A 424 -13.34 55.17 31.85
C PRO A 424 -12.68 55.53 33.19
N TYR A 425 -11.47 56.09 33.21
CA TYR A 425 -10.61 56.12 34.41
C TYR A 425 -10.19 57.51 34.90
N VAL A 426 -10.61 58.57 34.19
CA VAL A 426 -10.21 59.95 34.47
C VAL A 426 -11.43 60.81 34.79
N VAL A 427 -11.29 61.67 35.81
CA VAL A 427 -12.25 62.76 36.06
C VAL A 427 -12.18 63.72 34.86
N LYS A 428 -13.30 63.88 34.14
CA LYS A 428 -13.40 64.72 32.94
C LYS A 428 -12.62 66.03 33.10
N GLY A 429 -11.61 66.25 32.25
CA GLY A 429 -10.89 67.52 32.15
C GLY A 429 -9.37 67.49 32.39
N GLN A 430 -8.77 66.40 32.90
CA GLN A 430 -7.33 66.40 33.24
C GLN A 430 -6.38 66.72 32.06
N PHE A 431 -6.71 66.26 30.85
CA PHE A 431 -5.88 66.48 29.66
C PHE A 431 -6.46 67.49 28.66
N SER A 432 -7.60 68.11 28.99
CA SER A 432 -8.29 69.05 28.08
C SER A 432 -7.39 70.21 27.67
N ALA A 433 -6.51 70.69 28.56
CA ALA A 433 -5.57 71.76 28.25
C ALA A 433 -4.52 71.33 27.21
N LEU A 434 -4.00 70.11 27.29
CA LEU A 434 -3.03 69.59 26.32
C LEU A 434 -3.69 69.28 24.98
N GLU A 435 -4.92 68.74 24.99
CA GLU A 435 -5.70 68.51 23.78
C GLU A 435 -6.00 69.82 23.03
N SER A 436 -6.43 70.86 23.75
CA SER A 436 -6.68 72.18 23.16
C SER A 436 -5.40 72.80 22.59
N LYS A 437 -4.27 72.72 23.31
CA LYS A 437 -2.97 73.20 22.82
C LYS A 437 -2.53 72.49 21.54
N LEU A 438 -2.69 71.17 21.47
CA LEU A 438 -2.34 70.40 20.27
C LEU A 438 -3.28 70.73 19.11
N THR A 439 -4.58 70.88 19.37
CA THR A 439 -5.58 71.23 18.36
C THR A 439 -5.37 72.65 17.80
N ASN A 440 -4.90 73.57 18.63
CA ASN A 440 -4.58 74.94 18.23
C ASN A 440 -3.18 75.08 17.60
N GLY A 441 -2.36 74.02 17.58
CA GLY A 441 -0.99 74.07 17.08
C GLY A 441 -0.01 74.81 18.00
N GLU A 442 -0.35 75.01 19.27
CA GLU A 442 0.53 75.63 20.27
C GLU A 442 1.66 74.70 20.74
N ILE A 443 1.46 73.38 20.59
CA ILE A 443 2.44 72.33 20.89
C ILE A 443 2.48 71.30 19.76
N ASN A 444 3.63 70.66 19.54
CA ASN A 444 3.77 69.53 18.60
C ASN A 444 3.39 68.18 19.24
N VAL A 445 3.34 67.10 18.45
CA VAL A 445 2.97 65.76 18.96
C VAL A 445 4.00 65.26 19.99
N LYS A 446 5.28 65.60 19.80
CA LYS A 446 6.36 65.29 20.75
C LYS A 446 6.14 65.93 22.12
N GLU A 447 5.86 67.21 22.18
CA GLU A 447 5.56 67.96 23.41
C GLU A 447 4.26 67.48 24.05
N PHE A 448 3.26 67.12 23.23
CA PHE A 448 2.05 66.48 23.72
C PHE A 448 2.36 65.14 24.42
N ILE A 449 3.19 64.28 23.83
CA ILE A 449 3.62 63.01 24.40
C ILE A 449 4.44 63.21 25.68
N GLU A 450 5.34 64.19 25.71
CA GLU A 450 6.11 64.56 26.90
C GLU A 450 5.18 65.05 28.03
N GLY A 451 4.17 65.86 27.69
CA GLY A 451 3.14 66.33 28.62
C GLY A 451 2.31 65.19 29.21
N LEU A 452 1.95 64.19 28.39
CA LEU A 452 1.24 62.99 28.86
C LEU A 452 2.11 62.13 29.78
N GLY A 453 3.39 61.97 29.45
CA GLY A 453 4.35 61.25 30.28
C GLY A 453 4.61 61.92 31.64
N CYS A 454 4.64 63.25 31.67
CA CYS A 454 4.88 64.02 32.90
C CYS A 454 3.64 64.17 33.80
N SER A 455 2.51 63.61 33.38
CA SER A 455 1.23 63.71 34.10
C SER A 455 1.20 62.90 35.39
N GLU A 456 0.40 63.35 36.35
CA GLU A 456 0.17 62.59 37.60
C GLU A 456 -0.42 61.20 37.34
N LEU A 457 -1.18 61.04 36.25
CA LEU A 457 -1.76 59.77 35.89
C LEU A 457 -0.71 58.75 35.42
N TYR A 458 0.27 59.19 34.62
CA TYR A 458 1.38 58.32 34.21
C TYR A 458 2.20 57.88 35.43
N ILE A 459 2.43 58.81 36.36
CA ILE A 459 3.13 58.53 37.61
C ILE A 459 2.39 57.46 38.42
N LYS A 460 1.07 57.60 38.58
CA LYS A 460 0.25 56.65 39.34
C LYS A 460 0.20 55.24 38.73
N GLU A 461 0.17 55.14 37.41
CA GLU A 461 0.00 53.84 36.73
C GLU A 461 1.33 53.12 36.45
N PHE A 462 2.37 53.83 36.04
CA PHE A 462 3.60 53.22 35.53
C PHE A 462 4.86 53.57 36.33
N TYR A 463 4.80 54.51 37.28
CA TYR A 463 5.94 54.84 38.15
C TYR A 463 5.78 54.32 39.57
N THR A 464 4.71 54.69 40.28
CA THR A 464 4.53 54.33 41.70
C THR A 464 4.44 52.83 42.01
N PRO A 465 3.83 51.96 41.18
CA PRO A 465 3.68 50.56 41.53
C PRO A 465 4.89 49.69 41.13
N TYR A 466 5.91 50.25 40.48
CA TYR A 466 6.97 49.49 39.84
C TYR A 466 8.39 49.97 40.24
N PRO A 467 9.38 49.07 40.32
CA PRO A 467 10.77 49.47 40.56
C PRO A 467 11.37 50.19 39.35
N ASN A 468 12.41 51.00 39.55
CA ASN A 468 13.05 51.79 38.49
C ASN A 468 13.44 50.96 37.25
N THR A 469 13.88 49.71 37.40
CA THR A 469 14.21 48.82 36.28
C THR A 469 12.98 48.51 35.41
N LYS A 470 11.83 48.28 36.04
CA LYS A 470 10.54 48.07 35.37
C LYS A 470 10.03 49.37 34.73
N VAL A 471 10.22 50.51 35.40
CA VAL A 471 9.90 51.84 34.85
C VAL A 471 10.71 52.10 33.58
N ILE A 472 11.99 51.71 33.55
CA ILE A 472 12.84 51.88 32.36
C ILE A 472 12.32 51.05 31.19
N GLU A 473 12.01 49.77 31.38
CA GLU A 473 11.49 48.94 30.26
C GLU A 473 10.12 49.41 29.75
N LEU A 474 9.25 49.90 30.64
CA LEU A 474 7.95 50.47 30.26
C LEU A 474 8.12 51.82 29.58
N GLY A 475 9.05 52.65 30.04
CA GLY A 475 9.39 53.92 29.40
C GLY A 475 9.91 53.73 27.98
N THR A 476 10.88 52.83 27.76
CA THR A 476 11.36 52.53 26.41
C THR A 476 10.28 51.90 25.53
N LYS A 477 9.37 51.11 26.11
CA LYS A 477 8.20 50.55 25.39
C LYS A 477 7.26 51.66 24.93
N HIS A 478 6.89 52.59 25.81
CA HIS A 478 5.86 53.60 25.51
C HIS A 478 6.41 54.71 24.60
N PHE A 479 7.62 55.19 24.86
CA PHE A 479 8.18 56.35 24.17
C PHE A 479 9.11 55.98 23.00
N LEU A 480 9.82 54.84 23.05
CA LEU A 480 10.77 54.45 21.99
C LEU A 480 10.30 53.27 21.14
N GLY A 481 9.22 52.59 21.53
CA GLY A 481 8.66 51.47 20.77
C GLY A 481 9.46 50.17 20.89
N ARG A 482 10.37 50.03 21.86
CA ARG A 482 11.34 48.93 21.99
C ARG A 482 11.72 48.61 23.45
N ALA A 483 12.40 47.48 23.66
CA ALA A 483 13.06 47.18 24.93
C ALA A 483 14.39 47.98 25.09
N PRO A 484 14.95 48.05 26.32
CA PRO A 484 16.31 48.56 26.54
C PRO A 484 17.35 47.75 25.76
N GLU A 485 18.31 48.42 25.12
CA GLU A 485 19.30 47.83 24.21
C GLU A 485 20.42 47.08 24.93
N ASN A 486 20.95 47.66 26.00
CA ASN A 486 22.12 47.15 26.70
C ASN A 486 22.17 47.62 28.16
N GLN A 487 23.12 47.07 28.92
CA GLN A 487 23.29 47.41 30.34
C GLN A 487 23.66 48.88 30.57
N LYS A 488 24.40 49.50 29.63
CA LYS A 488 24.78 50.92 29.72
C LYS A 488 23.56 51.84 29.65
N GLU A 489 22.59 51.51 28.80
CA GLU A 489 21.33 52.24 28.69
C GLU A 489 20.51 52.13 29.99
N ILE A 490 20.41 50.93 30.56
CA ILE A 490 19.73 50.72 31.85
C ILE A 490 20.41 51.53 32.97
N GLN A 491 21.75 51.50 33.05
CA GLN A 491 22.50 52.27 34.05
C GLN A 491 22.30 53.78 33.90
N LYS A 492 22.38 54.28 32.65
CA LYS A 492 22.15 55.69 32.32
C LYS A 492 20.77 56.15 32.80
N TYR A 493 19.72 55.41 32.46
CA TYR A 493 18.36 55.79 32.85
C TYR A 493 18.09 55.60 34.34
N ASN A 494 18.69 54.60 34.99
CA ASN A 494 18.56 54.42 36.43
C ASN A 494 19.20 55.60 37.20
N GLN A 495 20.33 56.12 36.72
CA GLN A 495 20.97 57.31 37.30
C GLN A 495 20.12 58.57 37.11
N ILE A 496 19.47 58.73 35.95
CA ILE A 496 18.55 59.85 35.69
C ILE A 496 17.32 59.75 36.60
N LEU A 497 16.71 58.58 36.72
CA LEU A 497 15.57 58.36 37.62
C LEU A 497 15.91 58.64 39.07
N ALA A 498 17.11 58.22 39.53
CA ALA A 498 17.56 58.45 40.90
C ALA A 498 17.86 59.93 41.22
N SER A 499 18.33 60.71 40.24
CA SER A 499 18.76 62.11 40.45
C SER A 499 17.70 63.15 40.12
N GLN A 500 16.91 62.94 39.07
CA GLN A 500 15.97 63.92 38.49
C GLN A 500 14.51 63.45 38.52
N GLY A 501 14.27 62.20 38.92
CA GLY A 501 12.94 61.60 38.92
C GLY A 501 12.36 61.33 37.53
N ILE A 502 11.07 61.04 37.47
CA ILE A 502 10.36 60.61 36.25
C ILE A 502 10.32 61.67 35.15
N ARG A 503 10.20 62.96 35.50
CA ARG A 503 10.17 64.05 34.51
C ARG A 503 11.49 64.18 33.75
N GLY A 504 12.62 64.09 34.46
CA GLY A 504 13.94 64.06 33.83
C GLY A 504 14.16 62.83 32.95
N PHE A 505 13.63 61.67 33.35
CA PHE A 505 13.70 60.44 32.56
C PHE A 505 12.90 60.52 31.26
N ILE A 506 11.67 61.02 31.29
CA ILE A 506 10.83 61.15 30.09
C ILE A 506 11.41 62.19 29.14
N GLY A 507 11.86 63.33 29.67
CA GLY A 507 12.59 64.33 28.89
C GLY A 507 13.83 63.75 28.21
N ALA A 508 14.57 62.85 28.88
CA ALA A 508 15.73 62.17 28.29
C ALA A 508 15.38 61.17 27.18
N LEU A 509 14.21 60.52 27.23
CA LEU A 509 13.73 59.62 26.17
C LEU A 509 13.24 60.40 24.95
N VAL A 510 12.38 61.40 25.16
CA VAL A 510 11.70 62.15 24.10
C VAL A 510 12.65 63.13 23.40
N ASN A 511 13.60 63.72 24.12
CA ASN A 511 14.65 64.57 23.52
C ASN A 511 15.87 63.78 23.04
N GLY A 512 15.82 62.44 23.07
CA GLY A 512 16.87 61.58 22.55
C GLY A 512 16.98 61.67 21.01
N MET A 513 18.20 61.53 20.51
CA MET A 513 18.46 61.53 19.05
C MET A 513 17.72 60.40 18.33
N GLU A 514 17.51 59.26 18.99
CA GLU A 514 16.73 58.15 18.44
C GLU A 514 15.26 58.53 18.24
N TYR A 515 14.64 59.18 19.22
CA TYR A 515 13.24 59.61 19.13
C TYR A 515 13.06 60.58 17.94
N ALA A 516 13.98 61.54 17.80
CA ALA A 516 13.98 62.48 16.69
C ALA A 516 14.14 61.80 15.31
N GLN A 517 15.00 60.78 15.20
CA GLN A 517 15.21 60.05 13.94
C GLN A 517 14.04 59.15 13.55
N VAL A 518 13.37 58.54 14.53
CA VAL A 518 12.33 57.52 14.27
C VAL A 518 10.93 58.13 14.20
N PHE A 519 10.61 59.05 15.10
CA PHE A 519 9.27 59.65 15.20
C PHE A 519 9.23 61.12 14.78
N GLY A 520 10.33 61.85 14.97
CA GLY A 520 10.36 63.30 14.75
C GLY A 520 9.44 64.04 15.73
N GLU A 521 8.83 65.13 15.27
CA GLU A 521 7.96 65.98 16.10
C GLU A 521 6.46 65.71 15.91
N ASP A 522 6.09 65.01 14.84
CA ASP A 522 4.70 64.88 14.37
C ASP A 522 4.13 63.46 14.49
N THR A 523 4.96 62.46 14.81
CA THR A 523 4.55 61.04 14.79
C THR A 523 4.33 60.50 16.18
N VAL A 524 3.21 59.80 16.39
CA VAL A 524 2.96 59.06 17.63
C VAL A 524 3.86 57.82 17.67
N PRO A 525 4.56 57.52 18.78
CA PRO A 525 5.33 56.31 18.95
C PRO A 525 4.51 55.06 18.66
N TYR A 526 5.15 54.07 18.06
CA TYR A 526 4.52 52.81 17.68
C TYR A 526 5.46 51.64 17.96
N ARG A 527 4.90 50.42 18.05
CA ARG A 527 5.69 49.19 18.24
C ARG A 527 6.67 48.99 17.09
N ARG A 528 7.96 48.91 17.41
CA ARG A 528 9.03 48.63 16.44
C ARG A 528 9.44 47.16 16.52
N PHE A 529 10.03 46.66 15.44
CA PHE A 529 10.61 45.32 15.34
C PHE A 529 12.12 45.45 15.09
N PRO A 530 12.92 45.82 16.12
CA PRO A 530 14.35 46.08 15.97
C PRO A 530 15.10 44.79 15.64
N THR A 531 16.03 44.83 14.69
CA THR A 531 16.87 43.68 14.30
C THR A 531 18.24 43.68 14.99
N LEU A 532 18.78 44.86 15.29
CA LEU A 532 20.05 45.06 15.97
C LEU A 532 19.82 45.99 17.18
N PRO A 533 20.36 45.68 18.37
CA PRO A 533 21.13 44.50 18.78
C PRO A 533 20.32 43.19 18.85
N ALA A 534 20.99 42.02 18.79
CA ALA A 534 20.35 40.70 18.68
C ALA A 534 19.35 40.35 19.81
N ALA A 535 19.58 40.85 21.02
CA ALA A 535 18.67 40.64 22.16
C ALA A 535 17.41 41.54 22.10
N ASN A 536 17.40 42.58 21.27
CA ASN A 536 16.35 43.59 21.28
C ASN A 536 15.03 43.07 20.66
N PHE A 537 15.10 42.28 19.57
CA PHE A 537 13.92 41.66 18.97
C PHE A 537 13.14 40.77 19.95
N PRO A 538 13.74 39.71 20.55
CA PRO A 538 13.01 38.82 21.46
C PRO A 538 12.54 39.53 22.74
N ASN A 539 13.29 40.51 23.26
CA ASN A 539 12.88 41.27 24.44
C ASN A 539 11.68 42.17 24.12
N THR A 540 11.68 42.81 22.95
CA THR A 540 10.56 43.65 22.50
C THR A 540 9.31 42.79 22.24
N GLU A 541 9.46 41.61 21.62
CA GLU A 541 8.36 40.65 21.47
C GLU A 541 7.75 40.26 22.82
N LYS A 542 8.60 39.93 23.81
CA LYS A 542 8.12 39.61 25.17
C LYS A 542 7.37 40.77 25.81
N LEU A 543 7.83 42.02 25.64
CA LEU A 543 7.20 43.20 26.24
C LEU A 543 5.83 43.53 25.64
N TYR A 544 5.68 43.40 24.32
CA TYR A 544 4.42 43.71 23.62
C TYR A 544 3.41 42.57 23.61
N ASN A 545 3.86 41.33 23.76
CA ASN A 545 2.96 40.18 23.90
C ASN A 545 2.46 40.02 25.34
N LYS A 546 3.02 40.76 26.30
CA LYS A 546 2.51 40.86 27.67
C LYS A 546 1.41 41.93 27.76
N LEU A 547 0.25 41.55 28.31
CA LEU A 547 -0.85 42.47 28.58
C LEU A 547 -0.58 43.31 29.83
N THR A 548 -1.22 44.48 29.90
CA THR A 548 -1.12 45.40 31.04
C THR A 548 -1.51 44.68 32.34
N LYS A 549 -0.63 44.72 33.35
CA LYS A 549 -0.80 44.05 34.66
C LYS A 549 -0.95 42.52 34.61
N GLN A 550 -0.49 41.85 33.53
CA GLN A 550 -0.49 40.38 33.44
C GLN A 550 0.40 39.72 34.50
N ASP A 551 1.60 40.26 34.72
CA ASP A 551 2.53 39.83 35.77
C ASP A 551 3.39 41.01 36.26
N ALA A 552 3.95 40.88 37.47
CA ALA A 552 4.87 41.87 38.06
C ALA A 552 6.35 41.62 37.68
N GLN A 553 6.63 40.67 36.78
CA GLN A 553 8.00 40.26 36.46
C GLN A 553 8.64 41.28 35.51
N VAL A 554 9.89 41.66 35.80
CA VAL A 554 10.70 42.49 34.90
C VAL A 554 11.19 41.62 33.74
N VAL A 555 10.96 42.04 32.50
CA VAL A 555 11.38 41.28 31.30
C VAL A 555 12.88 41.42 31.08
N VAL A 556 13.43 42.62 31.31
CA VAL A 556 14.85 42.91 31.18
C VAL A 556 15.38 43.48 32.51
N PRO A 557 15.71 42.63 33.51
CA PRO A 557 16.23 43.10 34.79
C PRO A 557 17.65 43.66 34.68
N SER A 558 18.53 42.93 33.98
CA SER A 558 19.89 43.33 33.61
C SER A 558 20.41 42.38 32.54
N PHE A 559 21.47 42.77 31.84
CA PHE A 559 22.20 41.87 30.95
C PHE A 559 23.29 41.13 31.73
N GLU A 560 23.54 39.87 31.36
CA GLU A 560 24.63 39.09 31.95
C GLU A 560 25.98 39.81 31.80
N PRO A 561 26.81 39.86 32.86
CA PRO A 561 28.09 40.53 32.80
C PRO A 561 29.01 39.83 31.81
N VAL A 562 29.48 40.57 30.82
CA VAL A 562 30.47 40.10 29.85
C VAL A 562 31.86 40.43 30.39
N SER A 563 32.75 39.44 30.48
CA SER A 563 34.16 39.67 30.82
C SER A 563 34.80 40.61 29.79
N SER A 564 35.56 41.61 30.25
CA SER A 564 36.32 42.48 29.35
C SER A 564 37.26 41.62 28.49
N ARG A 565 37.32 41.87 27.18
CA ARG A 565 38.29 41.22 26.28
C ARG A 565 39.76 41.61 26.57
N VAL A 566 39.97 42.49 27.54
CA VAL A 566 41.28 42.94 28.01
C VAL A 566 41.43 42.45 29.44
N ASP A 567 42.49 41.69 29.71
CA ASP A 567 42.82 41.23 31.05
C ASP A 567 43.18 42.42 31.94
N GLY A 568 42.47 42.58 33.06
CA GLY A 568 42.81 43.60 34.07
C GLY A 568 44.21 43.42 34.67
N ALA A 569 44.90 42.31 34.40
CA ALA A 569 46.27 42.03 34.79
C ALA A 569 47.32 42.76 33.92
N THR A 570 46.97 43.20 32.70
CA THR A 570 47.91 43.91 31.79
C THR A 570 47.88 45.43 31.96
N LEU A 571 47.08 45.96 32.90
CA LEU A 571 47.03 47.38 33.22
C LEU A 571 47.96 47.69 34.41
N PRO A 572 48.82 48.71 34.34
CA PRO A 572 49.99 48.89 35.21
C PRO A 572 49.68 49.16 36.69
N LEU A 573 48.42 49.39 37.07
CA LEU A 573 48.02 49.79 38.43
C LEU A 573 47.11 48.80 39.16
N THR A 574 46.60 47.77 38.47
CA THR A 574 45.65 46.78 39.03
C THR A 574 46.31 45.47 39.44
N GLY A 575 47.52 45.17 38.95
CA GLY A 575 48.24 43.93 39.26
C GLY A 575 48.61 43.75 40.73
N LYS A 576 48.85 44.84 41.49
CA LYS A 576 49.16 44.75 42.93
C LYS A 576 47.92 44.41 43.77
N ALA A 577 46.77 44.99 43.45
CA ALA A 577 45.52 44.76 44.20
C ALA A 577 44.98 43.33 44.03
N ILE A 578 45.25 42.69 42.90
CA ILE A 578 44.82 41.32 42.60
C ILE A 578 45.72 40.28 43.27
N ALA A 579 47.01 40.57 43.45
CA ALA A 579 47.95 39.70 44.15
C ALA A 579 47.63 39.58 45.66
N ASP A 580 47.21 40.67 46.29
CA ASP A 580 46.90 40.70 47.73
C ASP A 580 45.56 40.00 48.07
N MET A 581 44.61 39.94 47.13
CA MET A 581 43.32 39.24 47.31
C MET A 581 43.39 37.73 47.06
N ALA A 582 44.45 37.23 46.43
CA ALA A 582 44.64 35.81 46.13
C ALA A 582 45.18 34.97 47.31
N ALA A 583 45.63 35.63 48.39
CA ALA A 583 46.30 35.00 49.53
C ALA A 583 45.36 34.58 50.70
N GLN A 584 44.03 34.62 50.53
CA GLN A 584 43.08 34.13 51.53
C GLN A 584 42.41 32.80 51.11
N PRO A 585 42.28 31.82 52.02
CA PRO A 585 41.74 30.50 51.69
C PRO A 585 40.22 30.59 51.48
N LYS A 586 39.73 30.11 50.33
CA LYS A 586 38.29 29.98 50.05
C LYS A 586 37.75 28.68 50.67
N PRO A 587 36.67 28.71 51.47
CA PRO A 587 36.03 27.51 52.02
C PRO A 587 35.12 26.80 51.01
N ASP A 588 35.15 25.46 51.07
CA ASP A 588 34.47 24.43 50.27
C ASP A 588 32.93 24.34 50.45
N PHE A 589 32.22 25.45 50.32
CA PHE A 589 30.75 25.40 50.33
C PHE A 589 30.21 26.25 49.18
N VAL A 590 29.43 25.61 48.28
CA VAL A 590 28.44 26.17 47.32
C VAL A 590 28.54 25.65 45.85
N GLU A 591 29.21 24.53 45.57
CA GLU A 591 28.94 23.77 44.31
C GLU A 591 28.06 22.52 44.49
N LEU A 592 27.54 22.28 45.70
CA LEU A 592 26.70 21.10 45.98
C LEU A 592 25.40 21.41 46.74
N ALA A 593 24.68 22.49 46.40
CA ALA A 593 23.24 22.61 46.71
C ALA A 593 22.60 23.90 46.14
N ARG A 594 22.05 23.86 44.92
CA ARG A 594 20.82 24.61 44.60
C ARG A 594 20.10 24.12 43.34
N SER A 595 19.30 23.08 43.50
CA SER A 595 17.97 23.02 42.88
C SER A 595 17.05 22.37 43.91
N LEU A 596 16.29 23.17 44.64
CA LEU A 596 14.87 23.43 44.37
C LEU A 596 14.45 24.72 45.10
N PRO A 597 13.34 25.36 44.67
CA PRO A 597 12.15 25.14 45.47
C PRO A 597 10.87 24.84 44.66
N LYS A 598 10.07 24.01 45.31
CA LYS A 598 8.66 23.65 45.13
C LYS A 598 7.76 24.79 44.64
N THR A 599 6.72 24.44 43.88
CA THR A 599 5.33 24.57 44.39
C THR A 599 4.40 23.53 43.76
N ASN A 600 3.57 22.94 44.63
CA ASN A 600 2.45 22.05 44.36
C ASN A 600 1.29 22.83 43.73
N ASP A 601 0.68 22.34 42.64
CA ASP A 601 -0.70 21.80 42.57
C ASP A 601 -1.12 21.51 41.10
N PRO A 602 -2.13 20.66 40.83
CA PRO A 602 -1.94 19.51 39.95
C PRO A 602 -3.10 19.36 38.96
N SER A 603 -3.01 19.90 37.74
CA SER A 603 -3.89 19.51 36.61
C SER A 603 -3.59 20.30 35.35
N ALA A 604 -2.55 19.90 34.61
CA ALA A 604 -2.49 20.00 33.15
C ALA A 604 -1.25 19.24 32.65
N PRO A 605 -1.38 18.11 31.94
CA PRO A 605 -0.23 17.42 31.37
C PRO A 605 0.24 18.16 30.11
N VAL A 606 1.37 18.83 30.24
CA VAL A 606 2.17 19.34 29.11
C VAL A 606 3.08 18.21 28.63
N ASN A 607 3.02 17.93 27.32
CA ASN A 607 3.86 17.03 26.51
C ASN A 607 3.64 15.50 26.64
N VAL A 608 2.95 14.95 25.65
CA VAL A 608 3.07 13.53 25.22
C VAL A 608 4.43 13.39 24.52
N GLY A 609 5.35 12.48 24.85
CA GLY A 609 5.42 11.48 25.88
C GLY A 609 6.78 10.80 25.75
N ILE A 610 7.52 10.69 26.85
CA ILE A 610 8.28 9.54 27.34
C ILE A 610 8.63 10.00 28.76
N ASN A 611 7.90 9.49 29.75
CA ASN A 611 8.39 9.47 31.12
C ASN A 611 9.67 8.64 31.11
N ARG A 612 10.83 9.28 30.93
CA ARG A 612 12.13 8.63 31.07
C ARG A 612 12.36 8.41 32.56
N LYS A 613 11.64 7.45 33.16
CA LYS A 613 12.12 6.84 34.39
C LYS A 613 13.44 6.17 34.03
N PRO A 614 14.56 6.50 34.69
CA PRO A 614 15.80 5.78 34.46
C PRO A 614 15.55 4.29 34.78
N ALA A 615 15.79 3.41 33.81
CA ALA A 615 15.71 1.98 34.06
C ALA A 615 16.79 1.60 35.08
N ARG A 616 16.41 0.94 36.17
CA ARG A 616 17.36 0.46 37.19
C ARG A 616 18.13 -0.73 36.62
N ILE A 617 19.40 -0.52 36.30
CA ILE A 617 20.28 -1.58 35.79
C ILE A 617 20.79 -2.40 36.97
N ILE A 618 20.54 -3.71 36.94
CA ILE A 618 20.98 -4.65 37.98
C ILE A 618 22.12 -5.49 37.40
N ARG A 619 23.29 -5.39 38.03
CA ARG A 619 24.50 -6.14 37.68
C ARG A 619 24.87 -7.04 38.86
N LEU A 620 25.06 -8.32 38.59
CA LEU A 620 25.53 -9.30 39.58
C LEU A 620 27.04 -9.45 39.46
N THR A 621 27.81 -8.98 40.44
CA THR A 621 29.26 -9.21 40.46
C THR A 621 29.59 -10.60 41.02
N PRO A 622 30.67 -11.27 40.57
CA PRO A 622 31.11 -12.53 41.16
C PRO A 622 31.43 -12.32 42.65
N GLY A 623 30.71 -13.01 43.55
CA GLY A 623 30.83 -12.84 45.02
C GLY A 623 29.80 -11.91 45.66
N ALA A 624 28.72 -11.56 44.96
CA ALA A 624 27.64 -10.71 45.47
C ALA A 624 26.94 -11.27 46.72
N ASN A 625 26.40 -10.36 47.54
CA ASN A 625 25.64 -10.69 48.76
C ASN A 625 24.38 -11.51 48.39
N PRO A 626 23.98 -12.55 49.16
CA PRO A 626 22.75 -13.30 48.91
C PRO A 626 21.50 -12.44 48.68
N THR A 627 21.42 -11.25 49.30
CA THR A 627 20.32 -10.29 49.08
C THR A 627 20.34 -9.65 47.69
N GLU A 628 21.52 -9.34 47.16
CA GLU A 628 21.68 -8.81 45.80
C GLU A 628 21.40 -9.88 44.75
N THR A 629 21.80 -11.12 45.02
CA THR A 629 21.48 -12.26 44.16
C THR A 629 19.97 -12.51 44.10
N ALA A 630 19.27 -12.43 45.23
CA ALA A 630 17.81 -12.55 45.27
C ALA A 630 17.11 -11.41 44.49
N LEU A 631 17.63 -10.18 44.58
CA LEU A 631 17.13 -9.04 43.79
C LEU A 631 17.36 -9.25 42.29
N ALA A 632 18.53 -9.77 41.89
CA ALA A 632 18.84 -10.07 40.50
C ALA A 632 17.93 -11.18 39.95
N ILE A 633 17.71 -12.27 40.71
CA ILE A 633 16.78 -13.34 40.34
C ILE A 633 15.37 -12.78 40.11
N ASN A 634 14.87 -11.95 41.03
CA ASN A 634 13.54 -11.36 40.89
C ASN A 634 13.45 -10.44 39.66
N ALA A 635 14.50 -9.68 39.38
CA ALA A 635 14.56 -8.83 38.20
C ALA A 635 14.61 -9.62 36.89
N ILE A 636 15.33 -10.75 36.86
CA ILE A 636 15.38 -11.64 35.69
C ILE A 636 13.99 -12.19 35.37
N TYR A 637 13.27 -12.68 36.38
CA TYR A 637 11.90 -13.15 36.20
C TYR A 637 10.94 -12.03 35.79
N ALA A 638 11.02 -10.86 36.42
CA ALA A 638 10.17 -9.73 36.08
C ALA A 638 10.36 -9.30 34.62
N GLN A 639 11.60 -9.30 34.12
CA GLN A 639 11.94 -8.92 32.75
C GLN A 639 11.59 -10.00 31.72
N VAL A 640 12.04 -11.25 31.94
CA VAL A 640 11.90 -12.34 30.95
C VAL A 640 10.48 -12.88 30.93
N MET A 641 9.79 -12.92 32.08
CA MET A 641 8.41 -13.38 32.18
C MET A 641 7.39 -12.24 32.14
N ASP A 642 7.81 -10.98 31.91
CA ASP A 642 6.96 -9.78 31.80
C ASP A 642 5.92 -9.71 32.94
N VAL A 643 6.40 -9.77 34.19
CA VAL A 643 5.57 -9.75 35.41
C VAL A 643 5.58 -8.33 35.98
N TRP A 644 4.43 -7.67 35.99
CA TRP A 644 4.31 -6.25 36.35
C TRP A 644 4.19 -6.00 37.87
N THR A 645 3.78 -7.01 38.64
CA THR A 645 3.60 -6.95 40.10
C THR A 645 4.72 -7.70 40.80
N GLY A 646 5.25 -7.18 41.91
CA GLY A 646 6.46 -7.69 42.59
C GLY A 646 6.40 -9.13 43.12
N GLU A 647 5.27 -9.82 42.98
CA GLU A 647 5.11 -11.22 43.32
C GLU A 647 5.20 -12.09 42.07
N ILE A 648 6.29 -12.85 41.96
CA ILE A 648 6.51 -13.79 40.85
C ILE A 648 5.77 -15.09 41.18
N PRO A 649 4.80 -15.54 40.35
CA PRO A 649 4.11 -16.80 40.54
C PRO A 649 5.07 -17.98 40.69
N GLN A 650 4.80 -18.90 41.62
CA GLN A 650 5.66 -20.07 41.85
C GLN A 650 5.80 -20.95 40.61
N GLU A 651 4.78 -20.99 39.74
CA GLU A 651 4.79 -21.73 38.47
C GLU A 651 5.90 -21.28 37.51
N TYR A 652 6.36 -20.03 37.63
CA TYR A 652 7.43 -19.50 36.79
C TYR A 652 8.81 -19.69 37.41
N ARG A 653 8.88 -19.91 38.73
CA ARG A 653 10.15 -20.07 39.44
C ARG A 653 10.74 -21.45 39.22
N ARG A 654 12.06 -21.46 39.05
CA ARG A 654 12.86 -22.66 38.85
C ARG A 654 13.95 -22.72 39.92
N ALA A 655 13.67 -23.48 40.98
CA ALA A 655 14.55 -23.61 42.13
C ALA A 655 15.97 -24.12 41.76
N ASP A 656 16.08 -24.91 40.70
CA ASP A 656 17.35 -25.41 40.18
C ASP A 656 18.21 -24.29 39.56
N LEU A 657 17.62 -23.37 38.79
CA LEU A 657 18.34 -22.24 38.23
C LEU A 657 18.69 -21.21 39.32
N GLU A 658 17.79 -20.99 40.28
CA GLU A 658 18.03 -20.09 41.42
C GLU A 658 19.21 -20.57 42.28
N THR A 659 19.29 -21.88 42.55
CA THR A 659 20.40 -22.48 43.30
C THR A 659 21.71 -22.50 42.52
N GLN A 660 21.67 -22.72 41.20
CA GLN A 660 22.88 -22.64 40.36
C GLN A 660 23.43 -21.21 40.30
N LEU A 661 22.57 -20.19 40.20
CA LEU A 661 23.00 -18.79 40.18
C LEU A 661 23.49 -18.33 41.55
N SER A 662 22.84 -18.76 42.64
CA SER A 662 23.29 -18.43 44.01
C SER A 662 24.63 -19.05 44.37
N ASN A 663 24.92 -20.25 43.86
CA ASN A 663 26.21 -20.92 44.00
C ASN A 663 27.27 -20.41 43.00
N GLY A 664 26.92 -19.48 42.10
CA GLY A 664 27.82 -18.94 41.07
C GLY A 664 28.22 -19.93 39.97
N GLN A 665 27.45 -21.02 39.79
CA GLN A 665 27.72 -22.06 38.77
C GLN A 665 27.30 -21.62 37.37
N ILE A 666 26.31 -20.74 37.27
CA ILE A 666 25.83 -20.16 36.01
C ILE A 666 25.89 -18.64 36.05
N SER A 667 26.07 -18.01 34.88
CA SER A 667 26.00 -16.56 34.75
C SER A 667 24.56 -16.05 34.60
N VAL A 668 24.34 -14.74 34.75
CA VAL A 668 23.01 -14.11 34.53
C VAL A 668 22.54 -14.39 33.10
N ARG A 669 23.46 -14.34 32.13
CA ARG A 669 23.16 -14.66 30.72
C ARG A 669 22.73 -16.12 30.53
N GLN A 670 23.40 -17.07 31.17
CA GLN A 670 23.03 -18.49 31.11
C GLN A 670 21.69 -18.75 31.78
N PHE A 671 21.41 -18.08 32.91
CA PHE A 671 20.10 -18.12 33.56
C PHE A 671 18.99 -17.59 32.62
N VAL A 672 19.19 -16.42 32.01
CA VAL A 672 18.24 -15.82 31.06
C VAL A 672 17.99 -16.74 29.87
N LYS A 673 19.04 -17.36 29.32
CA LYS A 673 18.94 -18.33 28.22
C LYS A 673 18.11 -19.54 28.63
N ALA A 674 18.43 -20.16 29.77
CA ALA A 674 17.71 -21.33 30.28
C ALA A 674 16.23 -21.02 30.59
N LEU A 675 15.95 -19.83 31.11
CA LEU A 675 14.59 -19.37 31.41
C LEU A 675 13.78 -19.13 30.13
N ALA A 676 14.36 -18.49 29.11
CA ALA A 676 13.68 -18.23 27.82
C ALA A 676 13.47 -19.51 26.98
N THR A 677 14.21 -20.60 27.26
CA THR A 677 13.99 -21.93 26.66
C THR A 677 13.09 -22.85 27.49
N SER A 678 12.58 -22.38 28.62
CA SER A 678 11.75 -23.19 29.53
C SER A 678 10.35 -23.47 28.97
N ASP A 679 9.73 -24.56 29.43
CA ASP A 679 8.34 -24.88 29.10
C ASP A 679 7.36 -23.80 29.59
N SER A 680 7.63 -23.17 30.74
CA SER A 680 6.87 -22.04 31.26
C SER A 680 6.89 -20.83 30.33
N TYR A 681 8.05 -20.51 29.74
CA TYR A 681 8.16 -19.43 28.76
C TYR A 681 7.46 -19.82 27.45
N ARG A 682 7.60 -21.08 27.02
CA ARG A 682 6.97 -21.60 25.79
C ARG A 682 5.44 -21.57 25.86
N GLN A 683 4.85 -22.01 26.98
CA GLN A 683 3.40 -21.98 27.16
C GLN A 683 2.83 -20.56 27.16
N ARG A 684 3.59 -19.59 27.69
CA ARG A 684 3.12 -18.21 27.85
C ARG A 684 3.32 -17.34 26.61
N PHE A 685 4.48 -17.42 25.96
CA PHE A 685 4.85 -16.48 24.88
C PHE A 685 5.06 -17.12 23.50
N TYR A 686 5.11 -18.46 23.41
CA TYR A 686 5.33 -19.17 22.14
C TYR A 686 4.07 -19.85 21.61
N SER A 687 3.47 -20.78 22.37
CA SER A 687 2.32 -21.59 21.92
C SER A 687 1.06 -20.79 21.56
N PRO A 688 0.68 -19.70 22.26
CA PRO A 688 -0.57 -19.00 22.00
C PRO A 688 -0.46 -17.88 20.94
N TYR A 689 0.74 -17.59 20.42
CA TYR A 689 0.98 -16.44 19.56
C TYR A 689 1.61 -16.80 18.21
N PRO A 690 1.31 -16.06 17.13
CA PRO A 690 1.94 -16.26 15.83
C PRO A 690 3.42 -15.88 15.86
N ALA A 691 4.22 -16.51 14.99
CA ALA A 691 5.68 -16.37 14.92
C ALA A 691 6.20 -14.92 14.97
N THR A 692 5.53 -13.99 14.29
CA THR A 692 5.91 -12.57 14.27
C THR A 692 5.78 -11.91 15.65
N LYS A 693 4.73 -12.22 16.41
CA LYS A 693 4.54 -11.73 17.78
C LYS A 693 5.50 -12.38 18.77
N VAL A 694 5.84 -13.65 18.58
CA VAL A 694 6.88 -14.32 19.38
C VAL A 694 8.23 -13.60 19.26
N ILE A 695 8.60 -13.16 18.06
CA ILE A 695 9.85 -12.43 17.83
C ILE A 695 9.83 -11.06 18.51
N GLU A 696 8.71 -10.33 18.44
CA GLU A 696 8.56 -9.08 19.19
C GLU A 696 8.75 -9.30 20.70
N PHE A 697 8.20 -10.39 21.26
CA PHE A 697 8.42 -10.74 22.68
C PHE A 697 9.88 -11.07 22.97
N LEU A 698 10.54 -11.89 22.15
CA LEU A 698 11.96 -12.21 22.32
C LEU A 698 12.84 -10.95 22.31
N PHE A 699 12.63 -10.04 21.37
CA PHE A 699 13.36 -8.77 21.31
C PHE A 699 13.06 -7.88 22.53
N ARG A 700 11.81 -7.81 22.96
CA ARG A 700 11.41 -7.02 24.13
C ARG A 700 11.99 -7.58 25.43
N HIS A 701 11.94 -8.90 25.62
CA HIS A 701 12.35 -9.57 26.86
C HIS A 701 13.87 -9.68 26.97
N LEU A 702 14.55 -10.10 25.89
CA LEU A 702 15.99 -10.37 25.89
C LEU A 702 16.85 -9.16 25.51
N LEU A 703 16.36 -8.31 24.60
CA LEU A 703 17.11 -7.12 24.15
C LEU A 703 16.53 -5.82 24.70
N GLY A 704 15.35 -5.82 25.34
CA GLY A 704 14.75 -4.62 25.88
C GLY A 704 14.24 -3.63 24.83
N ARG A 705 14.17 -4.00 23.54
CA ARG A 705 13.74 -3.12 22.43
C ARG A 705 12.78 -3.84 21.51
N ALA A 706 12.10 -3.11 20.62
CA ALA A 706 11.41 -3.71 19.49
C ALA A 706 12.40 -4.05 18.35
N PRO A 707 12.04 -4.97 17.43
CA PRO A 707 12.75 -5.14 16.17
C PRO A 707 12.85 -3.81 15.42
N SER A 708 14.03 -3.51 14.87
CA SER A 708 14.35 -2.22 14.27
C SER A 708 14.10 -2.18 12.76
N THR A 709 14.21 -3.34 12.10
CA THR A 709 14.01 -3.49 10.65
C THR A 709 13.15 -4.71 10.33
N GLN A 710 12.49 -4.67 9.17
CA GLN A 710 11.72 -5.81 8.67
C GLN A 710 12.60 -7.02 8.32
N THR A 711 13.89 -6.79 8.03
CA THR A 711 14.86 -7.85 7.79
C THR A 711 15.12 -8.68 9.05
N GLU A 712 15.27 -8.05 10.22
CA GLU A 712 15.42 -8.76 11.51
C GLU A 712 14.22 -9.69 11.75
N ILE A 713 12.98 -9.22 11.49
CA ILE A 713 11.77 -10.03 11.66
C ILE A 713 11.81 -11.25 10.72
N GLN A 714 12.16 -11.07 9.45
CA GLN A 714 12.22 -12.16 8.47
C GLN A 714 13.28 -13.20 8.81
N GLU A 715 14.49 -12.77 9.20
CA GLU A 715 15.60 -13.64 9.58
C GLU A 715 15.25 -14.52 10.78
N TYR A 716 14.74 -13.92 11.86
CA TYR A 716 14.36 -14.68 13.05
C TYR A 716 13.08 -15.50 12.85
N THR A 717 12.17 -15.09 11.95
CA THR A 717 11.01 -15.93 11.57
C THR A 717 11.47 -17.19 10.84
N LYS A 718 12.41 -17.06 9.90
CA LYS A 718 12.99 -18.19 9.18
C LYS A 718 13.73 -19.13 10.13
N LEU A 719 14.59 -18.59 10.99
CA LEU A 719 15.36 -19.35 11.95
C LEU A 719 14.46 -20.14 12.91
N MET A 720 13.40 -19.50 13.41
CA MET A 720 12.43 -20.15 14.29
C MET A 720 11.59 -21.22 13.58
N ALA A 721 11.29 -21.06 12.28
CA ALA A 721 10.57 -22.05 11.49
C ALA A 721 11.42 -23.30 11.20
N GLU A 722 12.73 -23.13 10.98
CA GLU A 722 13.64 -24.23 10.64
C GLU A 722 14.16 -24.98 11.87
N GLN A 723 14.48 -24.27 12.96
CA GLN A 723 15.23 -24.82 14.10
C GLN A 723 14.51 -24.66 15.46
N GLY A 724 13.34 -24.01 15.48
CA GLY A 724 12.53 -23.83 16.68
C GLY A 724 12.97 -22.70 17.63
N LEU A 725 12.28 -22.57 18.76
CA LEU A 725 12.46 -21.49 19.74
C LEU A 725 13.87 -21.46 20.35
N ASN A 726 14.44 -22.62 20.67
CA ASN A 726 15.74 -22.71 21.37
C ASN A 726 16.88 -22.13 20.53
N ALA A 727 16.85 -22.35 19.22
CA ALA A 727 17.81 -21.78 18.29
C ALA A 727 17.67 -20.24 18.22
N ALA A 728 16.43 -19.72 18.19
CA ALA A 728 16.19 -18.27 18.15
C ALA A 728 16.65 -17.57 19.44
N VAL A 729 16.35 -18.14 20.60
CA VAL A 729 16.82 -17.64 21.90
C VAL A 729 18.35 -17.66 21.95
N THR A 730 18.97 -18.76 21.52
CA THR A 730 20.43 -18.92 21.47
C THR A 730 21.07 -17.86 20.57
N ALA A 731 20.53 -17.64 19.37
CA ALA A 731 21.03 -16.63 18.43
C ALA A 731 20.95 -15.20 18.99
N ILE A 732 19.88 -14.87 19.72
CA ILE A 732 19.71 -13.54 20.33
C ILE A 732 20.66 -13.34 21.53
N VAL A 733 20.70 -14.31 22.45
CA VAL A 733 21.51 -14.21 23.68
C VAL A 733 23.01 -14.34 23.40
N ASP A 734 23.39 -15.09 22.37
CA ASP A 734 24.78 -15.23 21.93
C ASP A 734 25.20 -14.20 20.87
N GLY A 735 24.28 -13.31 20.50
CA GLY A 735 24.53 -12.20 19.58
C GLY A 735 25.45 -11.12 20.16
N SER A 736 26.13 -10.40 19.27
CA SER A 736 27.03 -9.30 19.62
C SER A 736 26.31 -8.13 20.30
N GLU A 737 25.03 -7.92 20.01
CA GLU A 737 24.22 -6.90 20.68
C GLU A 737 23.99 -7.24 22.15
N TYR A 738 23.60 -8.47 22.47
CA TYR A 738 23.38 -8.88 23.86
C TYR A 738 24.68 -8.75 24.67
N ALA A 739 25.80 -9.22 24.11
CA ALA A 739 27.12 -9.10 24.73
C ALA A 739 27.53 -7.64 24.99
N ARG A 740 27.25 -6.73 24.04
CA ARG A 740 27.62 -5.30 24.16
C ARG A 740 26.88 -4.57 25.27
N PHE A 741 25.60 -4.89 25.48
CA PHE A 741 24.75 -4.13 26.40
C PHE A 741 24.57 -4.81 27.76
N PHE A 742 24.53 -6.14 27.81
CA PHE A 742 24.28 -6.89 29.03
C PHE A 742 25.50 -7.72 29.47
N GLY A 743 26.27 -8.25 28.52
CA GLY A 743 27.37 -9.17 28.84
C GLY A 743 26.87 -10.40 29.61
N ASP A 744 27.70 -10.94 30.51
CA ASP A 744 27.35 -12.17 31.24
C ASP A 744 26.67 -11.92 32.60
N TYR A 745 26.68 -10.66 33.08
CA TYR A 745 26.38 -10.31 34.48
C TYR A 745 25.26 -9.29 34.66
N VAL A 746 24.73 -8.69 33.60
CA VAL A 746 23.68 -7.66 33.69
C VAL A 746 22.34 -8.26 33.27
N VAL A 747 21.30 -7.98 34.06
CA VAL A 747 19.93 -8.39 33.73
C VAL A 747 19.41 -7.53 32.58
N PRO A 748 18.74 -8.11 31.56
CA PRO A 748 18.14 -7.31 30.50
C PRO A 748 17.19 -6.25 31.06
N TYR A 749 17.18 -5.07 30.43
CA TYR A 749 16.34 -3.94 30.86
C TYR A 749 15.77 -3.21 29.64
N PRO A 750 14.63 -2.53 29.76
CA PRO A 750 14.05 -1.78 28.64
C PRO A 750 15.00 -0.69 28.13
N ARG A 751 15.27 -0.70 26.82
CA ARG A 751 16.15 0.23 26.10
C ARG A 751 15.34 1.00 25.06
N VAL A 752 15.56 2.31 25.01
CA VAL A 752 15.00 3.18 23.96
C VAL A 752 16.13 3.51 22.99
N PRO A 753 16.10 3.04 21.73
CA PRO A 753 17.14 3.37 20.75
C PRO A 753 17.16 4.87 20.45
N SER A 754 18.35 5.44 20.26
CA SER A 754 18.55 6.88 20.00
C SER A 754 18.26 7.29 18.55
N LEU A 755 18.08 6.33 17.64
CA LEU A 755 17.69 6.55 16.26
C LEU A 755 16.20 6.25 16.11
N PRO A 756 15.39 7.16 15.55
CA PRO A 756 14.00 6.86 15.24
C PRO A 756 13.98 5.77 14.16
N ALA A 757 13.67 4.54 14.56
CA ALA A 757 13.31 3.50 13.60
C ALA A 757 12.03 3.96 12.90
N GLY A 758 12.02 3.92 11.57
CA GLY A 758 10.80 4.11 10.79
C GLY A 758 9.70 3.21 11.35
N ASN A 759 8.56 3.83 11.68
CA ASN A 759 7.41 3.21 12.32
C ASN A 759 7.11 1.81 11.79
N TYR A 760 7.43 0.78 12.57
CA TYR A 760 6.65 -0.46 12.58
C TYR A 760 5.60 -0.30 13.69
N LEU A 761 4.43 0.20 13.31
CA LEU A 761 3.23 0.29 14.14
C LEU A 761 2.72 -1.14 14.43
N GLY A 762 3.27 -1.76 15.47
CA GLY A 762 2.85 -3.08 15.98
C GLY A 762 2.29 -3.07 17.41
N SER A 763 2.28 -1.93 18.09
CA SER A 763 1.77 -1.78 19.45
C SER A 763 0.60 -0.79 19.54
N VAL A 764 -0.52 -1.10 18.89
CA VAL A 764 -1.82 -0.54 19.26
C VAL A 764 -2.87 -1.65 19.11
N LYS A 765 -3.63 -1.86 20.20
CA LYS A 765 -4.68 -2.85 20.46
C LYS A 765 -4.24 -4.23 20.98
N GLY A 766 -3.98 -4.27 22.28
CA GLY A 766 -4.53 -5.30 23.18
C GLY A 766 -5.54 -4.61 24.09
#